data_AF-A0A8S2MCG0-F1
#
_entry.id   AF-A0A8S2MCG0-F1
#
_cell.length_a   1.000
_cell.length_b   1.000
_cell.length_c   1.000
_cell.angle_alpha   90.00
_cell.angle_beta   90.00
_cell.angle_gamma   90.00
#
_symmetry.space_group_name_H-M   'P 1'
#
loop_
_entity.id
_entity.type
_entity.pdbx_description
1 polymer ?
#
loop_
_entity_poly.entity_id
_entity_poly.type
_entity_poly.pdbx_seq_one_letter_code
_entity_poly.pdbx_strand_id
1 'polypeptide(L)'
;MTTNETSLRQCIEELSAKNTDYKFPEQAINQAESLKSLSSDLYTDNIRFIYELIQNADDAQARNIYLTILEEKYFIIAHNGKAFDEKDLKGICGVNNGTKKKDLDKTGYKGLGFKAVFGKSDKVMIYSRGEYFRFDSFYQIKWNKEWGTDDQQTWEKENDRQFIYPWQINPVWTNENEIPSLIRIFLNRKKKQIHVAYVILLNNIGEINSAINQLKQQPDLFLFLRNISHITFLTESINDTISIDRDLSHGLKKVFVNKTIDSQWIIKRFELDIPDRILDKLSKDTKAPEKLRLIKKAEIFLAAKYNAPPPNEHGAVISGGIEKLREQDSVLFSYLPTKIFEYKFPVLINANFLTNVNREQIHTDSVWNQWLFERISGEIFQWIKELVKDNKFRSQAYRLIPSKLHPENNILTKKFNDSLAANIKHCNFISNRKNQLLRVDQVIMDSTSMSKQSSFVNIDSMREYINNSEKNLRQYDDDPFIDYDLNLNQIGVKTFTWDQCIDMFKSDIFIKTHSIEENKRMIEYFFAKYSKIDADNGMDIDIQRIPFLMDQKNRLQLIKNIYFPADTIGDNGTIDSEYLFVNKKIVTWLTEKAQHSIKKWLKDKGVDERTDLTYLRKTIIPNVASYITQENAIQTIKMLFMLFQKNVITKKELDQLRKLKLLTTRETLIPAEQCFFCDQYKPRLQLEVYLKANEDRFLSFEYVTSHNDRKENEDLTDWRRFFIKLGVQEELHLVVFDQKLTSFEAEGYGFSKQYLSPISPDGKHKVDAFFGLTTITFMQHTKNNYEFAKFFWSDVMKNLDAEVLTQKIKVYWGHSHKRGAIEGTLLDDADYISWFVKHIECMPTTVKTCELSNSIFIDSKELKELCGEYMCFSSILLPQEKTNWHGIFDFKTKLSIDDYFVLLQKIRDDEKNLKDNLDRIQIIYSHILKEIYYWSSDERKAAKAKVESLYLLTENDQWKLASNLYFYMESHGTNNNLNDAIPCLKLDYRNRNNSHLPQFLELLKIKQIRMNDLKLADKKSSPAEHFRRKLIEISPFLKKWLTNLSFPSGVTSLVDKKIQQDFDFIESDSLELFYNQNFVHKTNVYFDSVHKQLYVTRPWNSETTFIDLPKKLCQLLNIHGFEDKLRFLLKGTIEEIKRQFVENSIEIPTNKDIVILEPVASPNVLQQPSLSATATSEPNKRDSSIKIKETNSNKSEPIPVTTEALVTHSKNQKTKNDTSIINSTQSCPSIPQHIPFPLY
;
A
#
# COMPACT_ATOMS: atom_id res chain seq x y z
N MET A 1 -13.48 11.92 -90.09
CA MET A 1 -14.73 11.13 -90.04
C MET A 1 -15.44 11.47 -88.74
N THR A 2 -16.73 11.77 -88.79
CA THR A 2 -17.54 12.10 -87.62
C THR A 2 -18.04 10.82 -86.96
N THR A 3 -17.61 10.56 -85.73
CA THR A 3 -18.28 9.58 -84.86
C THR A 3 -19.56 10.20 -84.31
N ASN A 4 -20.70 9.55 -84.49
CA ASN A 4 -21.95 9.99 -83.88
C ASN A 4 -21.81 9.91 -82.35
N GLU A 5 -21.88 11.06 -81.66
CA GLU A 5 -22.09 11.07 -80.22
C GLU A 5 -23.55 10.73 -79.94
N THR A 6 -23.81 9.49 -79.53
CA THR A 6 -25.11 9.06 -79.01
C THR A 6 -25.46 9.95 -77.80
N SER A 7 -26.61 10.63 -77.85
CA SER A 7 -27.01 11.54 -76.77
C SER A 7 -27.16 10.78 -75.45
N LEU A 8 -26.88 11.44 -74.32
CA LEU A 8 -27.04 10.80 -73.01
C LEU A 8 -28.49 10.35 -72.82
N ARG A 9 -29.45 11.16 -73.29
CA ARG A 9 -30.87 10.80 -73.42
C ARG A 9 -31.09 9.42 -74.06
N GLN A 10 -30.55 9.18 -75.25
CA GLN A 10 -30.77 7.91 -75.95
C GLN A 10 -30.19 6.73 -75.14
N CYS A 11 -29.00 6.89 -74.55
CA CYS A 11 -28.42 5.84 -73.70
C CYS A 11 -29.24 5.60 -72.42
N ILE A 12 -29.88 6.64 -71.85
CA ILE A 12 -30.82 6.52 -70.73
C ILE A 12 -32.07 5.74 -71.14
N GLU A 13 -32.69 6.09 -72.27
CA GLU A 13 -33.90 5.43 -72.78
C GLU A 13 -33.62 3.95 -73.15
N GLU A 14 -32.49 3.66 -73.80
CA GLU A 14 -32.00 2.30 -74.09
C GLU A 14 -31.73 1.49 -72.82
N LEU A 15 -31.06 2.07 -71.81
CA LEU A 15 -30.79 1.40 -70.54
C LEU A 15 -32.04 1.19 -69.69
N SER A 16 -32.99 2.12 -69.75
CA SER A 16 -34.27 1.97 -69.06
C SER A 16 -35.05 0.80 -69.62
N ALA A 17 -35.27 0.80 -70.95
CA ALA A 17 -35.94 -0.30 -71.65
C ALA A 17 -35.27 -1.66 -71.38
N LYS A 18 -33.94 -1.73 -71.50
CA LYS A 18 -33.17 -2.96 -71.24
C LYS A 18 -33.26 -3.41 -69.79
N ASN A 19 -33.24 -2.50 -68.82
CA ASN A 19 -33.30 -2.88 -67.41
C ASN A 19 -34.73 -3.25 -66.98
N THR A 20 -35.77 -2.80 -67.70
CA THR A 20 -37.19 -3.17 -67.49
C THR A 20 -37.63 -4.48 -68.14
N ASP A 21 -36.79 -5.08 -69.00
CA ASP A 21 -37.09 -6.29 -69.79
C ASP A 21 -37.03 -7.57 -68.94
N TYR A 22 -37.96 -7.70 -67.99
CA TYR A 22 -38.16 -8.92 -67.19
C TYR A 22 -39.22 -9.81 -67.80
N LYS A 23 -38.99 -11.13 -67.78
CA LYS A 23 -39.96 -12.11 -68.30
C LYS A 23 -41.12 -12.37 -67.35
N PHE A 24 -40.91 -12.21 -66.04
CA PHE A 24 -41.92 -12.41 -65.01
C PHE A 24 -41.80 -11.36 -63.89
N PRO A 25 -42.91 -10.93 -63.24
CA PRO A 25 -42.89 -9.90 -62.19
C PRO A 25 -41.94 -10.21 -61.03
N GLU A 26 -41.86 -11.47 -60.63
CA GLU A 26 -41.07 -11.93 -59.47
C GLU A 26 -39.56 -11.76 -59.72
N GLN A 27 -39.11 -11.75 -60.98
CA GLN A 27 -37.72 -11.47 -61.32
C GLN A 27 -37.35 -10.01 -61.01
N ALA A 28 -38.25 -9.07 -61.32
CA ALA A 28 -38.07 -7.66 -60.98
C ALA A 28 -38.06 -7.48 -59.45
N ILE A 29 -39.03 -8.06 -58.75
CA ILE A 29 -39.17 -7.91 -57.29
C ILE A 29 -37.97 -8.51 -56.55
N ASN A 30 -37.57 -9.74 -56.88
CA ASN A 30 -36.44 -10.38 -56.21
C ASN A 30 -35.12 -9.61 -56.47
N GLN A 31 -34.97 -8.96 -57.63
CA GLN A 31 -33.84 -8.07 -57.91
C GLN A 31 -33.95 -6.72 -57.18
N ALA A 32 -35.15 -6.17 -57.01
CA ALA A 32 -35.41 -4.94 -56.27
C ALA A 32 -35.14 -5.10 -54.77
N GLU A 33 -35.59 -6.21 -54.18
CA GLU A 33 -35.32 -6.57 -52.78
C GLU A 33 -33.83 -6.83 -52.55
N SER A 34 -33.17 -7.55 -53.47
CA SER A 34 -31.71 -7.74 -53.44
C SER A 34 -30.94 -6.42 -53.47
N LEU A 35 -31.37 -5.46 -54.32
CA LEU A 35 -30.78 -4.12 -54.37
C LEU A 35 -31.09 -3.30 -53.12
N LYS A 36 -32.29 -3.45 -52.54
CA LYS A 36 -32.71 -2.78 -51.30
C LYS A 36 -31.82 -3.22 -50.13
N SER A 37 -31.72 -4.52 -49.84
CA SER A 37 -30.82 -5.08 -48.83
C SER A 37 -29.36 -4.67 -49.06
N LEU A 38 -28.86 -4.76 -50.29
CA LEU A 38 -27.49 -4.33 -50.63
C LEU A 38 -27.23 -2.83 -50.37
N SER A 39 -28.28 -2.00 -50.39
CA SER A 39 -28.19 -0.56 -50.13
C SER A 39 -28.39 -0.18 -48.66
N SER A 40 -29.24 -0.88 -47.91
CA SER A 40 -29.46 -0.64 -46.48
C SER A 40 -28.38 -1.28 -45.60
N ASP A 41 -28.06 -2.54 -45.86
CA ASP A 41 -27.37 -3.40 -44.88
C ASP A 41 -25.85 -3.23 -44.93
N LEU A 42 -25.34 -2.66 -46.02
CA LEU A 42 -23.91 -2.40 -46.23
C LEU A 42 -23.49 -0.94 -45.98
N TYR A 43 -24.44 -0.03 -45.73
CA TYR A 43 -24.22 1.42 -45.64
C TYR A 43 -25.04 2.06 -44.51
N THR A 44 -24.90 1.51 -43.30
CA THR A 44 -25.45 2.07 -42.06
C THR A 44 -25.02 3.52 -41.84
N ASP A 45 -23.72 3.82 -41.97
CA ASP A 45 -23.12 5.13 -41.73
C ASP A 45 -23.60 6.24 -42.70
N ASN A 46 -24.04 7.36 -42.11
CA ASN A 46 -24.68 8.49 -42.79
C ASN A 46 -23.70 9.41 -43.53
N ILE A 47 -22.46 9.54 -43.06
CA ILE A 47 -21.48 10.40 -43.75
C ILE A 47 -20.87 9.70 -44.99
N ARG A 48 -21.01 8.37 -45.07
CA ARG A 48 -20.29 7.51 -46.01
C ARG A 48 -20.63 7.72 -47.48
N PHE A 49 -21.90 7.91 -47.83
CA PHE A 49 -22.28 8.18 -49.22
C PHE A 49 -21.75 9.55 -49.69
N ILE A 50 -21.66 10.53 -48.79
CA ILE A 50 -21.10 11.86 -49.10
C ILE A 50 -19.63 11.71 -49.52
N TYR A 51 -18.85 10.90 -48.79
CA TYR A 51 -17.47 10.61 -49.16
C TYR A 51 -17.31 9.84 -50.48
N GLU A 52 -18.18 8.87 -50.79
CA GLU A 52 -18.15 8.20 -52.11
C GLU A 52 -18.47 9.17 -53.26
N LEU A 53 -19.36 10.15 -53.05
CA LEU A 53 -19.67 11.20 -54.02
C LEU A 53 -18.52 12.22 -54.16
N ILE A 54 -17.81 12.55 -53.07
CA ILE A 54 -16.56 13.33 -53.11
C ILE A 54 -15.46 12.56 -53.89
N GLN A 55 -15.29 11.25 -53.66
CA GLN A 55 -14.38 10.42 -54.45
C GLN A 55 -14.76 10.39 -55.94
N ASN A 56 -16.05 10.27 -56.27
CA ASN A 56 -16.50 10.28 -57.66
C ASN A 56 -16.22 11.63 -58.34
N ALA A 57 -16.30 12.74 -57.61
CA ALA A 57 -15.89 14.05 -58.11
C ALA A 57 -14.37 14.14 -58.33
N ASP A 58 -13.54 13.58 -57.43
CA ASP A 58 -12.08 13.56 -57.55
C ASP A 58 -11.60 12.64 -58.70
N ASP A 59 -12.20 11.46 -58.85
CA ASP A 59 -12.03 10.56 -60.02
C ASP A 59 -12.43 11.25 -61.33
N ALA A 60 -13.48 12.09 -61.29
CA ALA A 60 -13.90 12.93 -62.41
C ALA A 60 -13.03 14.20 -62.57
N GLN A 61 -11.88 14.30 -61.91
CA GLN A 61 -10.93 15.42 -61.99
C GLN A 61 -11.53 16.80 -61.61
N ALA A 62 -12.53 16.82 -60.72
CA ALA A 62 -13.03 18.07 -60.16
C ALA A 62 -11.94 18.79 -59.34
N ARG A 63 -11.89 20.11 -59.43
CA ARG A 63 -11.12 20.98 -58.52
C ARG A 63 -11.98 21.63 -57.45
N ASN A 64 -13.27 21.85 -57.75
CA ASN A 64 -14.24 22.50 -56.90
C ASN A 64 -15.47 21.60 -56.72
N ILE A 65 -15.92 21.49 -55.47
CA ILE A 65 -17.18 20.82 -55.11
C ILE A 65 -18.00 21.71 -54.16
N TYR A 66 -19.32 21.71 -54.35
CA TYR A 66 -20.30 22.51 -53.61
C TYR A 66 -21.29 21.57 -52.92
N LEU A 67 -21.50 21.73 -51.63
CA LEU A 67 -22.48 20.99 -50.83
C LEU A 67 -23.51 22.00 -50.29
N THR A 68 -24.81 21.69 -50.39
CA THR A 68 -25.88 22.55 -49.85
C THR A 68 -27.13 21.73 -49.52
N ILE A 69 -27.96 22.21 -48.60
CA ILE A 69 -29.34 21.74 -48.42
C ILE A 69 -30.27 22.89 -48.82
N LEU A 70 -31.34 22.60 -49.58
CA LEU A 70 -32.34 23.58 -50.02
C LEU A 70 -33.74 23.18 -49.53
N GLU A 71 -34.49 24.14 -49.00
CA GLU A 71 -35.84 23.97 -48.42
C GLU A 71 -35.94 22.82 -47.40
N GLU A 72 -34.85 22.58 -46.65
CA GLU A 72 -34.64 21.43 -45.76
C GLU A 72 -34.85 20.04 -46.41
N LYS A 73 -35.06 19.96 -47.73
CA LYS A 73 -35.62 18.78 -48.42
C LYS A 73 -34.67 18.16 -49.45
N TYR A 74 -33.83 18.97 -50.08
CA TYR A 74 -32.92 18.52 -51.14
C TYR A 74 -31.47 18.78 -50.74
N PHE A 75 -30.71 17.71 -50.51
CA PHE A 75 -29.27 17.79 -50.38
C PHE A 75 -28.62 17.73 -51.76
N ILE A 76 -27.76 18.69 -52.07
CA ILE A 76 -27.09 18.80 -53.37
C ILE A 76 -25.59 18.71 -53.18
N ILE A 77 -24.96 17.83 -53.95
CA ILE A 77 -23.51 17.78 -54.13
C ILE A 77 -23.22 18.05 -55.61
N ALA A 78 -22.51 19.13 -55.91
CA ALA A 78 -22.23 19.57 -57.28
C ALA A 78 -20.74 19.82 -57.52
N HIS A 79 -20.22 19.43 -58.69
CA HIS A 79 -18.78 19.54 -59.00
C HIS A 79 -18.49 20.03 -60.43
N ASN A 80 -17.28 20.55 -60.62
CA ASN A 80 -16.77 21.05 -61.91
C ASN A 80 -15.91 20.03 -62.70
N GLY A 81 -15.89 18.77 -62.28
CA GLY A 81 -15.21 17.68 -62.99
C GLY A 81 -15.83 17.31 -64.35
N LYS A 82 -15.40 16.18 -64.92
CA LYS A 82 -15.97 15.55 -66.12
C LYS A 82 -17.48 15.32 -65.96
N ALA A 83 -18.23 15.53 -67.04
CA ALA A 83 -19.64 15.15 -67.17
C ALA A 83 -19.81 13.63 -67.34
N PHE A 84 -21.02 13.11 -67.11
CA PHE A 84 -21.34 11.72 -67.40
C PHE A 84 -21.24 11.43 -68.90
N ASP A 85 -20.71 10.25 -69.24
CA ASP A 85 -20.79 9.65 -70.57
C ASP A 85 -21.52 8.30 -70.52
N GLU A 86 -21.67 7.68 -71.68
CA GLU A 86 -22.28 6.36 -71.87
C GLU A 86 -21.69 5.27 -70.95
N LYS A 87 -20.37 5.28 -70.69
CA LYS A 87 -19.66 4.27 -69.89
C LYS A 87 -19.85 4.51 -68.40
N ASP A 88 -19.82 5.77 -67.97
CA ASP A 88 -20.07 6.14 -66.58
C ASP A 88 -21.56 5.93 -66.22
N LEU A 89 -22.50 6.18 -67.14
CA LEU A 89 -23.92 5.85 -66.98
C LEU A 89 -24.15 4.32 -66.88
N LYS A 90 -23.61 3.54 -67.85
CA LYS A 90 -23.62 2.06 -67.78
C LYS A 90 -22.96 1.54 -66.50
N GLY A 91 -21.97 2.26 -65.97
CA GLY A 91 -21.26 1.96 -64.74
C GLY A 91 -22.10 2.15 -63.46
N ILE A 92 -22.93 3.19 -63.36
CA ILE A 92 -23.81 3.40 -62.20
C ILE A 92 -25.04 2.49 -62.22
N CYS A 93 -25.61 2.23 -63.40
CA CYS A 93 -26.78 1.36 -63.59
C CYS A 93 -26.45 -0.15 -63.49
N GLY A 94 -25.17 -0.55 -63.50
CA GLY A 94 -24.77 -1.95 -63.37
C GLY A 94 -24.68 -2.42 -61.91
N VAL A 95 -25.46 -3.44 -61.51
CA VAL A 95 -25.50 -4.00 -60.13
C VAL A 95 -24.08 -4.23 -59.56
N ASN A 96 -23.25 -5.00 -60.28
CA ASN A 96 -21.88 -5.36 -59.89
C ASN A 96 -20.89 -5.22 -61.08
N ASN A 97 -21.14 -4.31 -62.02
CA ASN A 97 -20.39 -4.21 -63.28
C ASN A 97 -19.81 -2.80 -63.56
N GLY A 98 -19.48 -2.05 -62.50
CA GLY A 98 -18.97 -0.69 -62.60
C GLY A 98 -17.56 -0.58 -63.20
N THR A 99 -17.31 0.50 -63.95
CA THR A 99 -16.05 0.74 -64.70
C THR A 99 -14.78 0.69 -63.86
N LYS A 100 -14.86 1.00 -62.56
CA LYS A 100 -13.71 1.00 -61.61
C LYS A 100 -13.07 -0.38 -61.35
N LYS A 101 -13.63 -1.49 -61.84
CA LYS A 101 -13.12 -2.86 -61.56
C LYS A 101 -11.77 -3.20 -62.20
N LYS A 102 -11.50 -2.67 -63.40
CA LYS A 102 -10.26 -2.95 -64.17
C LYS A 102 -9.45 -1.69 -64.49
N ASP A 103 -10.10 -0.53 -64.43
CA ASP A 103 -9.48 0.79 -64.50
C ASP A 103 -8.54 0.98 -63.28
N LEU A 104 -7.26 1.27 -63.53
CA LEU A 104 -6.24 1.46 -62.49
C LEU A 104 -6.28 2.87 -61.89
N ASP A 105 -6.72 3.87 -62.65
CA ASP A 105 -6.63 5.28 -62.28
C ASP A 105 -7.78 5.71 -61.35
N LYS A 106 -8.97 5.12 -61.51
CA LYS A 106 -10.14 5.38 -60.65
C LYS A 106 -10.02 4.77 -59.25
N THR A 107 -10.63 5.42 -58.26
CA THR A 107 -10.52 5.08 -56.84
C THR A 107 -11.39 3.89 -56.44
N GLY A 108 -10.80 2.92 -55.72
CA GLY A 108 -11.50 1.74 -55.20
C GLY A 108 -11.69 0.59 -56.21
N TYR A 109 -12.43 -0.45 -55.77
CA TYR A 109 -12.63 -1.71 -56.52
C TYR A 109 -14.01 -2.37 -56.34
N LYS A 110 -14.81 -2.03 -55.31
CA LYS A 110 -16.07 -2.73 -54.99
C LYS A 110 -17.26 -2.37 -55.91
N GLY A 111 -17.24 -1.23 -56.61
CA GLY A 111 -18.27 -0.86 -57.60
C GLY A 111 -19.66 -0.48 -57.04
N LEU A 112 -19.82 -0.37 -55.72
CA LEU A 112 -21.09 -0.08 -55.05
C LEU A 112 -21.24 1.37 -54.57
N GLY A 113 -20.18 2.19 -54.65
CA GLY A 113 -20.09 3.50 -53.97
C GLY A 113 -21.26 4.47 -54.19
N PHE A 114 -21.69 4.63 -55.45
CA PHE A 114 -22.86 5.47 -55.76
C PHE A 114 -24.15 4.94 -55.12
N LYS A 115 -24.34 3.62 -55.08
CA LYS A 115 -25.58 2.97 -54.62
C LYS A 115 -25.87 3.16 -53.12
N ALA A 116 -24.87 3.58 -52.34
CA ALA A 116 -25.04 3.98 -50.94
C ALA A 116 -26.05 5.12 -50.77
N VAL A 117 -26.27 5.94 -51.80
CA VAL A 117 -27.26 7.03 -51.77
C VAL A 117 -28.70 6.51 -51.60
N PHE A 118 -29.01 5.32 -52.14
CA PHE A 118 -30.36 4.76 -52.11
C PHE A 118 -30.78 4.24 -50.73
N GLY A 119 -29.82 3.99 -49.84
CA GLY A 119 -30.09 3.70 -48.43
C GLY A 119 -30.50 4.93 -47.61
N LYS A 120 -30.43 6.14 -48.20
CA LYS A 120 -30.70 7.44 -47.53
C LYS A 120 -31.70 8.32 -48.30
N SER A 121 -32.18 7.86 -49.46
CA SER A 121 -33.03 8.63 -50.37
C SER A 121 -33.78 7.73 -51.34
N ASP A 122 -35.10 7.89 -51.41
CA ASP A 122 -35.97 7.22 -52.38
C ASP A 122 -35.98 7.86 -53.78
N LYS A 123 -35.33 9.04 -53.94
CA LYS A 123 -35.31 9.79 -55.20
C LYS A 123 -34.04 10.62 -55.36
N VAL A 124 -33.22 10.24 -56.34
CA VAL A 124 -31.97 10.92 -56.68
C VAL A 124 -32.01 11.40 -58.12
N MET A 125 -31.95 12.71 -58.31
CA MET A 125 -31.85 13.37 -59.61
C MET A 125 -30.39 13.72 -59.89
N ILE A 126 -29.94 13.56 -61.13
CA ILE A 126 -28.60 13.90 -61.59
C ILE A 126 -28.71 14.92 -62.72
N TYR A 127 -28.01 16.04 -62.55
CA TYR A 127 -27.71 17.00 -63.60
C TYR A 127 -26.36 16.67 -64.24
N SER A 128 -26.28 16.67 -65.57
CA SER A 128 -25.02 16.52 -66.32
C SER A 128 -25.03 17.47 -67.52
N ARG A 129 -24.23 18.55 -67.45
CA ARG A 129 -23.98 19.56 -68.51
C ARG A 129 -25.18 20.21 -69.23
N GLY A 130 -26.40 20.03 -68.75
CA GLY A 130 -27.63 20.54 -69.37
C GLY A 130 -28.75 19.51 -69.41
N GLU A 131 -28.38 18.23 -69.39
CA GLU A 131 -29.30 17.10 -69.35
C GLU A 131 -29.61 16.70 -67.90
N TYR A 132 -30.78 16.11 -67.68
CA TYR A 132 -31.23 15.64 -66.37
C TYR A 132 -31.76 14.21 -66.47
N PHE A 133 -31.48 13.40 -65.45
CA PHE A 133 -32.07 12.07 -65.28
C PHE A 133 -32.23 11.73 -63.80
N ARG A 134 -32.99 10.69 -63.47
CA ARG A 134 -33.27 10.32 -62.08
C ARG A 134 -33.35 8.81 -61.85
N PHE A 135 -33.10 8.43 -60.61
CA PHE A 135 -33.52 7.14 -60.03
C PHE A 135 -34.60 7.49 -59.00
N ASP A 136 -35.77 6.87 -59.08
CA ASP A 136 -37.00 7.40 -58.49
C ASP A 136 -37.93 6.22 -58.14
N SER A 137 -38.03 5.86 -56.85
CA SER A 137 -38.80 4.68 -56.41
C SER A 137 -40.30 4.80 -56.68
N PHE A 138 -40.78 6.04 -56.81
CA PHE A 138 -42.17 6.38 -57.12
C PHE A 138 -42.47 6.41 -58.62
N TYR A 139 -41.51 6.10 -59.49
CA TYR A 139 -41.71 6.12 -60.94
C TYR A 139 -42.49 4.89 -61.41
N GLN A 140 -43.76 5.10 -61.77
CA GLN A 140 -44.63 4.06 -62.31
C GLN A 140 -44.13 3.62 -63.70
N ILE A 141 -43.71 2.35 -63.78
CA ILE A 141 -43.33 1.69 -65.02
C ILE A 141 -44.56 1.02 -65.62
N LYS A 142 -44.67 1.07 -66.95
CA LYS A 142 -45.78 0.46 -67.68
C LYS A 142 -45.79 -1.06 -67.46
N TRP A 143 -46.90 -1.60 -66.94
CA TRP A 143 -47.11 -3.03 -66.77
C TRP A 143 -46.87 -3.79 -68.10
N ASN A 144 -46.07 -4.86 -68.05
CA ASN A 144 -45.87 -5.70 -69.24
C ASN A 144 -47.05 -6.67 -69.37
N LYS A 145 -47.80 -6.54 -70.47
CA LYS A 145 -48.96 -7.41 -70.77
C LYS A 145 -48.59 -8.88 -70.95
N GLU A 146 -47.32 -9.20 -71.16
CA GLU A 146 -46.83 -10.58 -71.26
C GLU A 146 -46.69 -11.28 -69.89
N TRP A 147 -46.86 -10.56 -68.77
CA TRP A 147 -46.82 -11.13 -67.41
C TRP A 147 -48.10 -11.87 -66.99
N GLY A 148 -49.12 -11.93 -67.84
CA GLY A 148 -50.28 -12.82 -67.68
C GLY A 148 -51.49 -12.24 -66.94
N THR A 149 -51.33 -11.14 -66.19
CA THR A 149 -52.45 -10.33 -65.68
C THR A 149 -52.60 -9.04 -66.50
N ASP A 150 -53.82 -8.50 -66.58
CA ASP A 150 -54.09 -7.25 -67.30
C ASP A 150 -53.40 -6.03 -66.67
N ASP A 151 -53.22 -6.04 -65.34
CA ASP A 151 -52.63 -4.93 -64.57
C ASP A 151 -51.91 -5.38 -63.27
N GLN A 152 -51.24 -4.42 -62.64
CA GLN A 152 -50.45 -4.59 -61.41
C GLN A 152 -51.32 -4.89 -60.17
N GLN A 153 -52.43 -4.20 -59.96
CA GLN A 153 -53.27 -4.35 -58.76
C GLN A 153 -53.92 -5.72 -58.70
N THR A 154 -54.30 -6.27 -59.86
CA THR A 154 -54.77 -7.66 -59.99
C THR A 154 -53.66 -8.64 -59.58
N TRP A 155 -52.44 -8.50 -60.11
CA TRP A 155 -51.30 -9.36 -59.73
C TRP A 155 -50.94 -9.26 -58.24
N GLU A 156 -50.87 -8.05 -57.67
CA GLU A 156 -50.51 -7.83 -56.25
C GLU A 156 -51.51 -8.50 -55.30
N LYS A 157 -52.81 -8.45 -55.65
CA LYS A 157 -53.90 -9.06 -54.90
C LYS A 157 -53.92 -10.59 -55.02
N GLU A 158 -53.59 -11.13 -56.19
CA GLU A 158 -53.53 -12.59 -56.42
C GLU A 158 -52.32 -13.24 -55.73
N ASN A 159 -51.23 -12.49 -55.52
CA ASN A 159 -49.97 -12.99 -54.96
C ASN A 159 -49.70 -12.54 -53.50
N ASP A 160 -50.62 -11.80 -52.88
CA ASP A 160 -50.51 -11.19 -51.54
C ASP A 160 -49.16 -10.44 -51.32
N ARG A 161 -48.69 -9.75 -52.37
CA ARG A 161 -47.34 -9.15 -52.43
C ARG A 161 -47.35 -7.89 -53.29
N GLN A 162 -46.77 -6.80 -52.79
CA GLN A 162 -46.59 -5.58 -53.58
C GLN A 162 -45.53 -5.76 -54.68
N PHE A 163 -45.78 -5.21 -55.86
CA PHE A 163 -44.84 -5.19 -56.97
C PHE A 163 -43.83 -4.06 -56.77
N ILE A 164 -42.62 -4.43 -56.34
CA ILE A 164 -41.48 -3.51 -56.18
C ILE A 164 -40.55 -3.68 -57.38
N TYR A 165 -40.29 -2.61 -58.11
CA TYR A 165 -39.40 -2.62 -59.26
C TYR A 165 -37.95 -2.17 -58.87
N PRO A 166 -36.88 -2.71 -59.49
CA PRO A 166 -35.48 -2.36 -59.19
C PRO A 166 -35.07 -0.97 -59.73
N TRP A 167 -35.65 0.08 -59.16
CA TRP A 167 -35.45 1.47 -59.54
C TRP A 167 -34.00 1.97 -59.31
N GLN A 168 -33.24 1.37 -58.40
CA GLN A 168 -31.85 1.74 -58.08
C GLN A 168 -30.86 1.52 -59.23
N ILE A 169 -31.29 0.82 -60.29
CA ILE A 169 -30.50 0.59 -61.52
C ILE A 169 -31.19 1.10 -62.78
N ASN A 170 -32.40 1.65 -62.69
CA ASN A 170 -33.19 2.11 -63.84
C ASN A 170 -33.10 3.64 -63.97
N PRO A 171 -32.33 4.17 -64.93
CA PRO A 171 -32.23 5.60 -65.14
C PRO A 171 -33.47 6.09 -65.90
N VAL A 172 -34.19 7.07 -65.33
CA VAL A 172 -35.36 7.68 -65.93
C VAL A 172 -34.96 9.04 -66.50
N TRP A 173 -35.18 9.28 -67.80
CA TRP A 173 -34.97 10.60 -68.39
C TRP A 173 -35.85 11.66 -67.70
N THR A 174 -35.32 12.86 -67.48
CA THR A 174 -36.03 13.94 -66.82
C THR A 174 -35.95 15.21 -67.66
N ASN A 175 -37.10 15.78 -67.98
CA ASN A 175 -37.16 17.06 -68.68
C ASN A 175 -36.98 18.20 -67.66
N GLU A 176 -36.37 19.33 -68.05
CA GLU A 176 -36.08 20.44 -67.13
C GLU A 176 -37.35 20.95 -66.41
N ASN A 177 -38.51 20.88 -67.06
CA ASN A 177 -39.80 21.26 -66.46
C ASN A 177 -40.18 20.43 -65.22
N GLU A 178 -39.76 19.16 -65.14
CA GLU A 178 -40.01 18.24 -64.01
C GLU A 178 -39.10 18.52 -62.79
N ILE A 179 -37.99 19.24 -62.97
CA ILE A 179 -37.05 19.59 -61.90
C ILE A 179 -37.62 20.76 -61.06
N PRO A 180 -37.72 20.66 -59.72
CA PRO A 180 -38.20 21.75 -58.89
C PRO A 180 -37.49 23.09 -59.13
N SER A 181 -38.26 24.18 -59.11
CA SER A 181 -37.81 25.54 -59.45
C SER A 181 -36.57 25.98 -58.66
N LEU A 182 -36.54 25.68 -57.37
CA LEU A 182 -35.41 25.95 -56.46
C LEU A 182 -34.07 25.35 -56.96
N ILE A 183 -34.09 24.13 -57.48
CA ILE A 183 -32.92 23.41 -58.01
C ILE A 183 -32.51 24.04 -59.35
N ARG A 184 -33.47 24.36 -60.22
CA ARG A 184 -33.19 25.09 -61.47
C ARG A 184 -32.56 26.44 -61.21
N ILE A 185 -33.01 27.18 -60.19
CA ILE A 185 -32.44 28.47 -59.80
C ILE A 185 -31.01 28.29 -59.27
N PHE A 186 -30.77 27.30 -58.40
CA PHE A 186 -29.43 26.97 -57.91
C PHE A 186 -28.45 26.62 -59.04
N LEU A 187 -28.83 25.69 -59.92
CA LEU A 187 -28.00 25.24 -61.04
C LEU A 187 -27.76 26.35 -62.06
N ASN A 188 -28.78 27.13 -62.43
CA ASN A 188 -28.60 28.23 -63.39
C ASN A 188 -27.72 29.36 -62.82
N ARG A 189 -27.84 29.71 -61.52
CA ARG A 189 -26.91 30.64 -60.83
C ARG A 189 -25.44 30.18 -60.85
N LYS A 190 -25.20 28.87 -61.03
CA LYS A 190 -23.87 28.23 -60.99
C LYS A 190 -23.50 27.51 -62.30
N LYS A 191 -24.19 27.76 -63.42
CA LYS A 191 -24.09 27.00 -64.69
C LYS A 191 -22.71 27.01 -65.35
N LYS A 192 -21.83 27.97 -65.03
CA LYS A 192 -20.42 28.03 -65.46
C LYS A 192 -19.43 27.41 -64.47
N GLN A 193 -19.90 26.93 -63.31
CA GLN A 193 -19.09 26.40 -62.20
C GLN A 193 -19.46 24.96 -61.83
N ILE A 194 -20.61 24.45 -62.32
CA ILE A 194 -21.10 23.09 -62.10
C ILE A 194 -21.20 22.39 -63.47
N HIS A 195 -20.60 21.21 -63.59
CA HIS A 195 -20.82 20.31 -64.73
C HIS A 195 -21.72 19.13 -64.37
N VAL A 196 -21.66 18.67 -63.12
CA VAL A 196 -22.45 17.56 -62.59
C VAL A 196 -23.02 17.95 -61.23
N ALA A 197 -24.27 17.61 -60.96
CA ALA A 197 -24.82 17.70 -59.61
C ALA A 197 -25.72 16.50 -59.28
N TYR A 198 -25.48 15.90 -58.12
CA TYR A 198 -26.35 14.93 -57.49
C TYR A 198 -27.32 15.69 -56.57
N VAL A 199 -28.61 15.51 -56.77
CA VAL A 199 -29.69 16.13 -55.99
C VAL A 199 -30.52 15.03 -55.35
N ILE A 200 -30.46 14.98 -54.03
CA ILE A 200 -30.86 13.84 -53.21
C ILE A 200 -32.05 14.30 -52.35
N LEU A 201 -33.21 13.65 -52.53
CA LEU A 201 -34.38 13.87 -51.67
C LEU A 201 -34.08 13.29 -50.28
N LEU A 202 -34.15 14.09 -49.23
CA LEU A 202 -33.75 13.67 -47.88
C LEU A 202 -34.85 12.88 -47.17
N ASN A 203 -34.50 11.66 -46.72
CA ASN A 203 -35.35 10.86 -45.83
C ASN A 203 -35.17 11.24 -44.34
N ASN A 204 -33.97 11.66 -43.93
CA ASN A 204 -33.71 12.27 -42.62
C ASN A 204 -32.73 13.45 -42.76
N ILE A 205 -33.16 14.63 -42.31
CA ILE A 205 -32.44 15.91 -42.47
C ILE A 205 -31.40 16.09 -41.37
N GLY A 206 -31.72 15.70 -40.13
CA GLY A 206 -30.84 15.86 -38.97
C GLY A 206 -29.57 15.00 -39.08
N GLU A 207 -29.71 13.79 -39.64
CA GLU A 207 -28.58 12.90 -39.93
C GLU A 207 -27.59 13.52 -40.94
N ILE A 208 -28.09 14.17 -41.99
CA ILE A 208 -27.23 14.81 -43.00
C ILE A 208 -26.62 16.11 -42.49
N ASN A 209 -27.34 16.91 -41.70
CA ASN A 209 -26.77 18.07 -41.00
C ASN A 209 -25.63 17.66 -40.04
N SER A 210 -25.81 16.56 -39.29
CA SER A 210 -24.76 16.00 -38.44
C SER A 210 -23.53 15.56 -39.26
N ALA A 211 -23.75 14.81 -40.34
CA ALA A 211 -22.69 14.37 -41.25
C ALA A 211 -21.94 15.56 -41.88
N ILE A 212 -22.62 16.62 -42.32
CA ILE A 212 -22.01 17.83 -42.87
C ILE A 212 -21.15 18.55 -41.82
N ASN A 213 -21.64 18.68 -40.58
CA ASN A 213 -20.86 19.31 -39.52
C ASN A 213 -19.62 18.48 -39.14
N GLN A 214 -19.71 17.15 -39.17
CA GLN A 214 -18.56 16.27 -38.99
C GLN A 214 -17.54 16.36 -40.15
N LEU A 215 -17.98 16.63 -41.40
CA LEU A 215 -17.07 16.93 -42.52
C LEU A 215 -16.29 18.24 -42.27
N LYS A 216 -16.98 19.29 -41.83
CA LYS A 216 -16.37 20.60 -41.55
C LYS A 216 -15.30 20.52 -40.45
N GLN A 217 -15.51 19.68 -39.45
CA GLN A 217 -14.59 19.47 -38.32
C GLN A 217 -13.34 18.63 -38.65
N GLN A 218 -13.22 18.08 -39.87
CA GLN A 218 -12.13 17.15 -40.22
C GLN A 218 -11.50 17.48 -41.59
N PRO A 219 -10.95 18.70 -41.77
CA PRO A 219 -10.46 19.18 -43.07
C PRO A 219 -9.21 18.43 -43.57
N ASP A 220 -8.36 17.94 -42.66
CA ASP A 220 -7.16 17.13 -42.98
C ASP A 220 -7.47 15.85 -43.76
N LEU A 221 -8.69 15.33 -43.66
CA LEU A 221 -9.10 14.12 -44.38
C LEU A 221 -9.03 14.30 -45.90
N PHE A 222 -9.23 15.52 -46.41
CA PHE A 222 -9.22 15.82 -47.84
C PHE A 222 -7.79 15.96 -48.41
N LEU A 223 -6.77 15.95 -47.56
CA LEU A 223 -5.35 16.07 -47.91
C LEU A 223 -4.91 15.05 -48.97
N PHE A 224 -5.46 13.83 -48.92
CA PHE A 224 -5.13 12.71 -49.81
C PHE A 224 -5.94 12.65 -51.12
N LEU A 225 -6.84 13.61 -51.38
CA LEU A 225 -7.49 13.75 -52.69
C LEU A 225 -6.47 14.19 -53.76
N ARG A 226 -6.67 13.73 -55.00
CA ARG A 226 -5.72 13.94 -56.12
C ARG A 226 -5.96 15.26 -56.87
N ASN A 227 -7.22 15.65 -57.07
CA ASN A 227 -7.62 16.76 -57.93
C ASN A 227 -8.36 17.88 -57.19
N ILE A 228 -9.18 17.54 -56.19
CA ILE A 228 -9.98 18.51 -55.45
C ILE A 228 -9.07 19.46 -54.63
N SER A 229 -9.28 20.76 -54.82
CA SER A 229 -8.60 21.86 -54.14
C SER A 229 -9.54 22.70 -53.27
N HIS A 230 -10.85 22.71 -53.57
CA HIS A 230 -11.85 23.50 -52.84
C HIS A 230 -13.13 22.70 -52.59
N ILE A 231 -13.60 22.71 -51.34
CA ILE A 231 -14.88 22.19 -50.89
C ILE A 231 -15.64 23.36 -50.26
N THR A 232 -16.82 23.70 -50.78
CA THR A 232 -17.65 24.81 -50.28
C THR A 232 -18.97 24.26 -49.75
N PHE A 233 -19.26 24.47 -48.47
CA PHE A 233 -20.56 24.22 -47.86
C PHE A 233 -21.37 25.52 -47.89
N LEU A 234 -22.40 25.55 -48.73
CA LEU A 234 -23.26 26.72 -48.87
C LEU A 234 -24.36 26.69 -47.80
N THR A 235 -24.60 27.83 -47.15
CA THR A 235 -25.70 28.02 -46.20
C THR A 235 -26.40 29.35 -46.48
N GLU A 236 -27.51 29.62 -45.79
CA GLU A 236 -28.26 30.87 -45.97
C GLU A 236 -27.55 32.12 -45.40
N SER A 237 -26.60 31.94 -44.48
CA SER A 237 -25.93 33.03 -43.77
C SER A 237 -24.44 33.17 -44.12
N ILE A 238 -23.66 32.11 -43.97
CA ILE A 238 -22.20 32.10 -44.21
C ILE A 238 -21.81 30.80 -44.93
N ASN A 239 -21.04 30.92 -46.01
CA ASN A 239 -20.50 29.76 -46.72
C ASN A 239 -19.20 29.29 -46.05
N ASP A 240 -19.20 28.07 -45.50
CA ASP A 240 -17.96 27.47 -45.04
C ASP A 240 -17.15 26.94 -46.23
N THR A 241 -15.84 27.10 -46.16
CA THR A 241 -14.91 26.74 -47.23
C THR A 241 -13.71 26.00 -46.66
N ILE A 242 -13.46 24.79 -47.16
CA ILE A 242 -12.19 24.08 -46.97
C ILE A 242 -11.43 24.18 -48.28
N SER A 243 -10.19 24.64 -48.25
CA SER A 243 -9.30 24.60 -49.41
C SER A 243 -7.94 24.02 -49.07
N ILE A 244 -7.34 23.33 -50.04
CA ILE A 244 -6.02 22.74 -49.91
C ILE A 244 -5.11 23.40 -50.93
N ASP A 245 -4.08 24.04 -50.43
CA ASP A 245 -3.00 24.56 -51.26
C ASP A 245 -2.20 23.38 -51.82
N ARG A 246 -2.40 23.13 -53.12
CA ARG A 246 -1.70 22.10 -53.87
C ARG A 246 -0.37 22.61 -54.43
N ASP A 247 -0.13 23.92 -54.49
CA ASP A 247 0.91 24.55 -55.30
C ASP A 247 1.98 25.25 -54.44
N LEU A 248 2.80 24.42 -53.80
CA LEU A 248 3.96 24.82 -53.01
C LEU A 248 5.14 23.89 -53.32
N SER A 249 6.31 24.50 -53.47
CA SER A 249 7.60 23.80 -53.56
C SER A 249 7.93 23.04 -52.26
N HIS A 250 8.83 22.05 -52.37
CA HIS A 250 9.31 21.23 -51.25
C HIS A 250 8.25 20.36 -50.53
N GLY A 251 7.07 20.14 -51.12
CA GLY A 251 6.11 19.13 -50.65
C GLY A 251 5.29 19.50 -49.41
N LEU A 252 5.47 20.71 -48.87
CA LEU A 252 4.54 21.29 -47.90
C LEU A 252 3.18 21.53 -48.57
N LYS A 253 2.10 21.29 -47.84
CA LYS A 253 0.71 21.61 -48.18
C LYS A 253 0.07 22.30 -46.99
N LYS A 254 -0.86 23.21 -47.26
CA LYS A 254 -1.62 23.94 -46.23
C LYS A 254 -3.09 23.65 -46.44
N VAL A 255 -3.79 23.36 -45.34
CA VAL A 255 -5.23 23.24 -45.32
C VAL A 255 -5.79 24.52 -44.71
N PHE A 256 -6.73 25.13 -45.41
CA PHE A 256 -7.38 26.36 -45.00
C PHE A 256 -8.85 26.07 -44.70
N VAL A 257 -9.35 26.63 -43.61
CA VAL A 257 -10.78 26.70 -43.28
C VAL A 257 -11.16 28.18 -43.28
N ASN A 258 -12.15 28.58 -44.07
CA ASN A 258 -12.62 29.97 -44.15
C ASN A 258 -11.51 31.01 -44.39
N LYS A 259 -10.49 30.61 -45.18
CA LYS A 259 -9.26 31.35 -45.53
C LYS A 259 -8.23 31.52 -44.38
N THR A 260 -8.51 31.08 -43.16
CA THR A 260 -7.45 30.94 -42.15
C THR A 260 -6.71 29.61 -42.37
N ILE A 261 -5.43 29.52 -41.99
CA ILE A 261 -4.71 28.24 -42.00
C ILE A 261 -5.20 27.43 -40.79
N ASP A 262 -5.71 26.24 -41.06
CA ASP A 262 -6.12 25.27 -40.04
C ASP A 262 -4.95 24.33 -39.70
N SER A 263 -4.31 23.78 -40.73
CA SER A 263 -3.20 22.84 -40.59
C SER A 263 -2.16 22.98 -41.70
N GLN A 264 -0.96 22.43 -41.47
CA GLN A 264 0.10 22.32 -42.49
C GLN A 264 0.78 20.95 -42.40
N TRP A 265 1.10 20.39 -43.56
CA TRP A 265 1.56 19.01 -43.70
C TRP A 265 2.66 18.91 -44.75
N ILE A 266 3.73 18.18 -44.47
CA ILE A 266 4.67 17.72 -45.49
C ILE A 266 4.15 16.37 -45.98
N ILE A 267 3.92 16.21 -47.29
CA ILE A 267 3.45 14.94 -47.88
C ILE A 267 4.54 14.32 -48.74
N LYS A 268 4.74 13.00 -48.60
CA LYS A 268 5.56 12.18 -49.50
C LYS A 268 4.73 11.01 -50.04
N ARG A 269 4.70 10.88 -51.37
CA ARG A 269 4.16 9.71 -52.10
C ARG A 269 5.31 8.74 -52.40
N PHE A 270 5.08 7.47 -52.13
CA PHE A 270 5.95 6.35 -52.49
C PHE A 270 5.22 5.47 -53.49
N GLU A 271 5.88 5.14 -54.60
CA GLU A 271 5.48 4.06 -55.49
C GLU A 271 6.34 2.84 -55.18
N LEU A 272 5.72 1.69 -54.94
CA LEU A 272 6.39 0.46 -54.50
C LEU A 272 6.13 -0.65 -55.51
N ASP A 273 7.18 -1.15 -56.16
CA ASP A 273 7.08 -2.33 -57.02
C ASP A 273 6.76 -3.58 -56.16
N ILE A 274 5.75 -4.35 -56.59
CA ILE A 274 5.22 -5.47 -55.82
C ILE A 274 6.06 -6.72 -56.12
N PRO A 275 6.71 -7.36 -55.12
CA PRO A 275 7.54 -8.54 -55.37
C PRO A 275 6.73 -9.74 -55.86
N ASP A 276 7.32 -10.58 -56.72
CA ASP A 276 6.64 -11.75 -57.30
C ASP A 276 6.08 -12.70 -56.22
N ARG A 277 6.81 -12.90 -55.10
CA ARG A 277 6.35 -13.67 -53.92
C ARG A 277 5.02 -13.18 -53.30
N ILE A 278 4.59 -11.95 -53.61
CA ILE A 278 3.32 -11.36 -53.19
C ILE A 278 2.28 -11.54 -54.31
N LEU A 279 2.64 -11.26 -55.58
CA LEU A 279 1.77 -11.50 -56.75
C LEU A 279 1.32 -12.97 -56.83
N ASP A 280 2.23 -13.92 -56.61
CA ASP A 280 1.97 -15.37 -56.53
C ASP A 280 0.96 -15.76 -55.44
N LYS A 281 0.89 -14.99 -54.36
CA LYS A 281 -0.03 -15.23 -53.25
C LYS A 281 -1.38 -14.55 -53.52
N LEU A 282 -1.37 -13.33 -54.06
CA LEU A 282 -2.59 -12.60 -54.46
C LEU A 282 -3.34 -13.30 -55.58
N SER A 283 -2.64 -13.93 -56.53
CA SER A 283 -3.26 -14.72 -57.62
C SER A 283 -4.05 -15.93 -57.08
N LYS A 284 -3.63 -16.49 -55.94
CA LYS A 284 -4.24 -17.64 -55.26
C LYS A 284 -5.23 -17.22 -54.16
N ASP A 285 -5.15 -16.00 -53.66
CA ASP A 285 -6.09 -15.44 -52.67
C ASP A 285 -7.45 -15.14 -53.33
N THR A 286 -8.43 -16.02 -53.12
CA THR A 286 -9.79 -15.88 -53.63
C THR A 286 -10.53 -14.65 -53.07
N LYS A 287 -10.13 -14.12 -51.90
CA LYS A 287 -10.68 -12.90 -51.30
C LYS A 287 -10.12 -11.63 -51.94
N ALA A 288 -8.92 -11.68 -52.53
CA ALA A 288 -8.29 -10.52 -53.16
C ALA A 288 -9.07 -10.04 -54.41
N PRO A 289 -9.39 -8.75 -54.55
CA PRO A 289 -10.06 -8.21 -55.74
C PRO A 289 -9.21 -8.37 -57.01
N GLU A 290 -9.87 -8.60 -58.15
CA GLU A 290 -9.23 -8.71 -59.48
C GLU A 290 -8.22 -7.58 -59.74
N LYS A 291 -8.59 -6.32 -59.42
CA LYS A 291 -7.73 -5.14 -59.53
C LYS A 291 -6.39 -5.26 -58.79
N LEU A 292 -6.35 -5.90 -57.61
CA LEU A 292 -5.10 -6.13 -56.87
C LEU A 292 -4.31 -7.35 -57.35
N ARG A 293 -4.92 -8.27 -58.10
CA ARG A 293 -4.20 -9.37 -58.77
C ARG A 293 -3.50 -8.92 -60.06
N LEU A 294 -3.92 -7.79 -60.64
CA LEU A 294 -3.41 -7.25 -61.90
C LEU A 294 -2.45 -6.04 -61.74
N ILE A 295 -2.40 -5.44 -60.55
CA ILE A 295 -1.58 -4.25 -60.29
C ILE A 295 -0.10 -4.64 -60.06
N LYS A 296 0.83 -3.86 -60.61
CA LYS A 296 2.29 -4.09 -60.48
C LYS A 296 2.99 -3.19 -59.45
N LYS A 297 2.34 -2.09 -59.06
CA LYS A 297 2.84 -1.10 -58.09
C LYS A 297 1.79 -0.81 -57.02
N ALA A 298 2.23 -0.56 -55.79
CA ALA A 298 1.41 0.02 -54.73
C ALA A 298 1.73 1.51 -54.54
N GLU A 299 0.80 2.25 -53.94
CA GLU A 299 1.01 3.62 -53.49
C GLU A 299 0.91 3.69 -51.97
N ILE A 300 1.89 4.34 -51.32
CA ILE A 300 1.78 4.77 -49.92
C ILE A 300 2.01 6.28 -49.88
N PHE A 301 1.05 7.00 -49.28
CA PHE A 301 1.18 8.42 -48.97
C PHE A 301 1.43 8.55 -47.47
N LEU A 302 2.52 9.21 -47.09
CA LEU A 302 2.81 9.60 -45.71
C LEU A 302 2.66 11.11 -45.59
N ALA A 303 2.00 11.60 -44.54
CA ALA A 303 1.90 13.02 -44.24
C ALA A 303 2.32 13.31 -42.79
N ALA A 304 3.33 14.18 -42.64
CA ALA A 304 3.90 14.61 -41.37
C ALA A 304 3.40 16.02 -41.05
N LYS A 305 2.91 16.24 -39.84
CA LYS A 305 2.39 17.54 -39.41
C LYS A 305 3.53 18.54 -39.30
N TYR A 306 3.31 19.77 -39.76
CA TYR A 306 4.28 20.85 -39.70
C TYR A 306 3.67 22.04 -38.96
N ASN A 307 4.23 22.38 -37.81
CA ASN A 307 3.83 23.55 -37.05
C ASN A 307 4.68 24.74 -37.48
N ALA A 308 4.08 25.70 -38.18
CA ALA A 308 4.65 27.03 -38.37
C ALA A 308 4.08 27.95 -37.29
N PRO A 309 4.92 28.54 -36.41
CA PRO A 309 4.49 29.60 -35.51
C PRO A 309 3.79 30.72 -36.28
N PRO A 310 2.84 31.44 -35.65
CA PRO A 310 2.33 32.68 -36.22
C PRO A 310 3.51 33.64 -36.49
N PRO A 311 3.46 34.47 -37.54
CA PRO A 311 4.41 35.56 -37.70
C PRO A 311 4.39 36.42 -36.44
N ASN A 312 5.57 36.81 -35.93
CA ASN A 312 5.61 37.79 -34.85
C ASN A 312 5.14 39.17 -35.37
N GLU A 313 4.91 40.11 -34.46
CA GLU A 313 4.39 41.45 -34.76
C GLU A 313 5.24 42.25 -35.78
N HIS A 314 6.47 41.82 -36.02
CA HIS A 314 7.43 42.43 -36.95
C HIS A 314 7.55 41.66 -38.28
N GLY A 315 6.69 40.68 -38.53
CA GLY A 315 6.64 39.88 -39.76
C GLY A 315 7.75 38.84 -39.90
N ALA A 316 8.60 38.64 -38.88
CA ALA A 316 9.66 37.66 -38.93
C ALA A 316 9.12 36.23 -38.71
N VAL A 317 9.47 35.33 -39.63
CA VAL A 317 9.08 33.92 -39.56
C VAL A 317 9.99 33.19 -38.56
N ILE A 318 9.47 32.93 -37.36
CA ILE A 318 10.09 31.99 -36.43
C ILE A 318 10.11 30.61 -37.10
N SER A 319 11.24 29.91 -37.05
CA SER A 319 11.45 28.66 -37.79
C SER A 319 10.52 27.54 -37.32
N GLY A 320 9.46 27.28 -38.11
CA GLY A 320 8.56 26.16 -37.91
C GLY A 320 9.21 24.79 -38.08
N GLY A 321 8.48 23.74 -37.71
CA GLY A 321 9.05 22.40 -37.74
C GLY A 321 8.08 21.23 -37.72
N ILE A 322 8.64 20.05 -37.99
CA ILE A 322 7.93 18.77 -37.96
C ILE A 322 7.45 18.46 -36.54
N GLU A 323 6.18 18.13 -36.41
CA GLU A 323 5.51 17.76 -35.17
C GLU A 323 5.12 16.27 -35.22
N LYS A 324 5.36 15.52 -34.14
CA LYS A 324 4.89 14.13 -34.01
C LYS A 324 3.40 14.15 -33.68
N LEU A 325 2.60 13.34 -34.37
CA LEU A 325 1.16 13.25 -34.11
C LEU A 325 0.86 12.80 -32.67
N ARG A 326 -0.21 13.37 -32.09
CA ARG A 326 -0.83 12.84 -30.88
C ARG A 326 -1.52 11.52 -31.24
N GLU A 327 -1.63 10.60 -30.29
CA GLU A 327 -2.19 9.26 -30.57
C GLU A 327 -3.60 9.30 -31.18
N GLN A 328 -4.43 10.24 -30.73
CA GLN A 328 -5.79 10.50 -31.24
C GLN A 328 -5.83 11.08 -32.67
N ASP A 329 -4.74 11.72 -33.12
CA ASP A 329 -4.63 12.30 -34.47
C ASP A 329 -4.04 11.28 -35.47
N SER A 330 -3.53 10.15 -34.99
CA SER A 330 -2.91 9.11 -35.83
C SER A 330 -3.97 8.28 -36.55
N VAL A 331 -4.34 8.70 -37.76
CA VAL A 331 -5.30 7.98 -38.59
C VAL A 331 -4.63 7.25 -39.76
N LEU A 332 -4.89 5.93 -39.83
CA LEU A 332 -4.61 5.10 -40.98
C LEU A 332 -5.80 5.14 -41.94
N PHE A 333 -5.59 5.71 -43.12
CA PHE A 333 -6.57 5.83 -44.20
C PHE A 333 -6.44 4.74 -45.26
N SER A 334 -7.58 4.34 -45.81
CA SER A 334 -7.69 3.48 -46.98
C SER A 334 -8.78 4.04 -47.90
N TYR A 335 -8.41 5.06 -48.67
CA TYR A 335 -9.32 5.99 -49.33
C TYR A 335 -10.22 6.76 -48.33
N LEU A 336 -10.98 7.75 -48.82
CA LEU A 336 -11.97 8.47 -48.01
C LEU A 336 -13.13 7.54 -47.59
N PRO A 337 -13.44 7.40 -46.29
CA PRO A 337 -12.56 7.41 -45.13
C PRO A 337 -12.66 6.04 -44.46
N THR A 338 -11.64 5.22 -44.62
CA THR A 338 -11.39 4.18 -43.61
C THR A 338 -10.67 4.90 -42.47
N LYS A 339 -11.29 5.13 -41.30
CA LYS A 339 -10.69 5.88 -40.18
C LYS A 339 -10.23 4.91 -39.09
N ILE A 340 -9.01 4.38 -39.23
CA ILE A 340 -8.46 3.41 -38.28
C ILE A 340 -7.44 4.10 -37.36
N PHE A 341 -7.81 4.20 -36.08
CA PHE A 341 -7.00 4.80 -35.01
C PHE A 341 -6.18 3.76 -34.21
N GLU A 342 -6.33 2.46 -34.51
CA GLU A 342 -5.64 1.36 -33.79
C GLU A 342 -4.10 1.48 -33.87
N TYR A 343 -3.59 1.89 -35.03
CA TYR A 343 -2.17 1.91 -35.33
C TYR A 343 -1.62 3.33 -35.17
N LYS A 344 -0.99 3.58 -34.02
CA LYS A 344 -0.47 4.88 -33.55
C LYS A 344 0.83 5.30 -34.25
N PHE A 345 0.76 5.55 -35.55
CA PHE A 345 1.87 6.05 -36.36
C PHE A 345 2.20 7.53 -36.06
N PRO A 346 3.47 7.97 -36.20
CA PRO A 346 3.86 9.37 -36.02
C PRO A 346 3.46 10.29 -37.18
N VAL A 347 2.82 9.74 -38.23
CA VAL A 347 2.42 10.38 -39.49
C VAL A 347 1.04 9.85 -39.90
N LEU A 348 0.25 10.65 -40.62
CA LEU A 348 -0.93 10.15 -41.30
C LEU A 348 -0.49 9.27 -42.47
N ILE A 349 -1.23 8.18 -42.72
CA ILE A 349 -0.90 7.21 -43.77
C ILE A 349 -2.14 6.97 -44.62
N ASN A 350 -2.02 7.05 -45.95
CA ASN A 350 -3.05 6.60 -46.87
C ASN A 350 -2.46 5.61 -47.89
N ALA A 351 -3.02 4.41 -47.97
CA ALA A 351 -2.68 3.40 -48.97
C ALA A 351 -3.90 2.55 -49.33
N ASN A 352 -3.80 1.72 -50.36
CA ASN A 352 -4.91 0.91 -50.88
C ASN A 352 -5.16 -0.39 -50.09
N PHE A 353 -5.37 -0.30 -48.78
CA PHE A 353 -5.60 -1.47 -47.92
C PHE A 353 -6.89 -2.24 -48.28
N LEU A 354 -6.88 -3.54 -47.98
CA LEU A 354 -8.09 -4.37 -48.03
C LEU A 354 -8.88 -4.24 -46.74
N THR A 355 -10.14 -3.82 -46.87
CA THR A 355 -11.05 -3.45 -45.78
C THR A 355 -12.34 -4.26 -45.82
N ASN A 356 -12.95 -4.42 -44.65
CA ASN A 356 -14.26 -5.06 -44.48
C ASN A 356 -15.35 -4.33 -45.30
N VAL A 357 -16.58 -4.86 -45.35
CA VAL A 357 -17.63 -4.27 -46.22
C VAL A 357 -17.98 -2.84 -45.80
N ASN A 358 -17.95 -2.56 -44.49
CA ASN A 358 -18.23 -1.23 -43.92
C ASN A 358 -17.07 -0.21 -44.07
N ARG A 359 -15.84 -0.67 -44.31
CA ARG A 359 -14.59 0.11 -44.22
C ARG A 359 -14.29 0.70 -42.84
N GLU A 360 -14.63 -0.04 -41.80
CA GLU A 360 -14.29 0.29 -40.40
C GLU A 360 -13.00 -0.40 -39.96
N GLN A 361 -12.64 -1.52 -40.61
CA GLN A 361 -11.49 -2.36 -40.25
C GLN A 361 -10.75 -2.87 -41.51
N ILE A 362 -9.45 -3.11 -41.37
CA ILE A 362 -8.61 -3.78 -42.38
C ILE A 362 -8.52 -5.29 -42.12
N HIS A 363 -8.41 -6.07 -43.20
CA HIS A 363 -8.22 -7.51 -43.14
C HIS A 363 -6.81 -7.87 -42.66
N THR A 364 -6.67 -8.35 -41.42
CA THR A 364 -5.40 -8.76 -40.81
C THR A 364 -4.84 -10.06 -41.39
N ASP A 365 -5.72 -10.93 -41.90
CA ASP A 365 -5.38 -12.17 -42.61
C ASP A 365 -4.86 -11.93 -44.04
N SER A 366 -5.08 -10.73 -44.60
CA SER A 366 -4.70 -10.44 -45.98
C SER A 366 -3.18 -10.28 -46.17
N VAL A 367 -2.63 -11.06 -47.11
CA VAL A 367 -1.23 -10.96 -47.55
C VAL A 367 -0.89 -9.55 -48.06
N TRP A 368 -1.87 -8.85 -48.66
CA TRP A 368 -1.70 -7.48 -49.12
C TRP A 368 -1.40 -6.51 -47.97
N ASN A 369 -2.25 -6.52 -46.94
CA ASN A 369 -2.11 -5.64 -45.79
C ASN A 369 -0.86 -5.98 -44.97
N GLN A 370 -0.54 -7.27 -44.83
CA GLN A 370 0.69 -7.72 -44.17
C GLN A 370 1.94 -7.20 -44.89
N TRP A 371 1.97 -7.21 -46.23
CA TRP A 371 3.07 -6.64 -47.00
C TRP A 371 3.11 -5.11 -46.94
N LEU A 372 1.95 -4.42 -46.97
CA LEU A 372 1.92 -2.96 -46.77
C LEU A 372 2.48 -2.58 -45.39
N PHE A 373 2.09 -3.27 -44.30
CA PHE A 373 2.64 -3.03 -42.96
C PHE A 373 4.15 -3.37 -42.87
N GLU A 374 4.62 -4.39 -43.58
CA GLU A 374 6.05 -4.69 -43.74
C GLU A 374 6.81 -3.55 -44.45
N ARG A 375 6.17 -2.83 -45.39
CA ARG A 375 6.76 -1.68 -46.12
C ARG A 375 6.67 -0.33 -45.42
N ILE A 376 5.57 0.00 -44.72
CA ILE A 376 5.36 1.31 -44.07
C ILE A 376 6.56 1.75 -43.23
N SER A 377 7.13 0.83 -42.44
CA SER A 377 8.33 1.12 -41.65
C SER A 377 9.51 1.53 -42.53
N GLY A 378 9.80 0.78 -43.59
CA GLY A 378 10.89 1.07 -44.53
C GLY A 378 10.73 2.43 -45.21
N GLU A 379 9.51 2.77 -45.64
CA GLU A 379 9.25 4.07 -46.29
C GLU A 379 9.40 5.25 -45.31
N ILE A 380 9.02 5.08 -44.03
CA ILE A 380 9.25 6.09 -42.99
C ILE A 380 10.76 6.31 -42.79
N PHE A 381 11.57 5.25 -42.67
CA PHE A 381 13.03 5.40 -42.54
C PHE A 381 13.70 5.97 -43.79
N GLN A 382 13.22 5.62 -44.99
CA GLN A 382 13.68 6.24 -46.24
C GLN A 382 13.28 7.72 -46.32
N TRP A 383 12.11 8.11 -45.78
CA TRP A 383 11.73 9.53 -45.71
C TRP A 383 12.58 10.32 -44.73
N ILE A 384 12.83 9.78 -43.53
CA ILE A 384 13.75 10.37 -42.54
C ILE A 384 15.13 10.57 -43.17
N LYS A 385 15.65 9.58 -43.89
CA LYS A 385 16.94 9.63 -44.60
C LYS A 385 17.02 10.74 -45.67
N GLU A 386 15.89 11.17 -46.23
CA GLU A 386 15.80 12.35 -47.09
C GLU A 386 15.72 13.65 -46.27
N LEU A 387 14.78 13.73 -45.32
CA LEU A 387 14.54 14.91 -44.48
C LEU A 387 15.75 15.30 -43.62
N VAL A 388 16.54 14.34 -43.16
CA VAL A 388 17.77 14.57 -42.37
C VAL A 388 18.86 15.27 -43.20
N LYS A 389 18.83 15.16 -44.54
CA LYS A 389 19.73 15.89 -45.45
C LYS A 389 19.28 17.32 -45.73
N ASP A 390 18.01 17.65 -45.47
CA ASP A 390 17.54 19.03 -45.56
C ASP A 390 17.88 19.76 -44.25
N ASN A 391 18.71 20.81 -44.35
CA ASN A 391 19.09 21.64 -43.21
C ASN A 391 17.90 22.24 -42.45
N LYS A 392 16.74 22.41 -43.10
CA LYS A 392 15.49 22.90 -42.48
C LYS A 392 14.86 21.87 -41.54
N PHE A 393 14.97 20.58 -41.85
CA PHE A 393 14.27 19.49 -41.14
C PHE A 393 15.19 18.59 -40.32
N ARG A 394 16.51 18.71 -40.50
CA ARG A 394 17.57 17.83 -39.98
C ARG A 394 17.30 17.18 -38.61
N SER A 395 17.21 17.98 -37.55
CA SER A 395 17.00 17.49 -36.17
C SER A 395 15.54 17.14 -35.85
N GLN A 396 14.60 17.64 -36.66
CA GLN A 396 13.17 17.43 -36.46
C GLN A 396 12.69 16.12 -37.10
N ALA A 397 13.38 15.64 -38.15
CA ALA A 397 13.05 14.44 -38.90
C ALA A 397 13.01 13.18 -38.01
N TYR A 398 13.86 13.09 -36.98
CA TYR A 398 13.87 11.96 -36.04
C TYR A 398 12.58 11.86 -35.20
N ARG A 399 11.75 12.92 -35.13
CA ARG A 399 10.40 12.87 -34.52
C ARG A 399 9.44 11.94 -35.26
N LEU A 400 9.76 11.59 -36.51
CA LEU A 400 9.00 10.65 -37.33
C LEU A 400 9.41 9.19 -37.11
N ILE A 401 10.40 8.91 -36.25
CA ILE A 401 10.74 7.53 -35.87
C ILE A 401 9.51 6.90 -35.16
N PRO A 402 8.96 5.81 -35.69
CA PRO A 402 7.76 5.21 -35.14
C PRO A 402 8.10 4.33 -33.93
N SER A 403 7.22 4.35 -32.94
CA SER A 403 7.23 3.38 -31.83
C SER A 403 6.78 2.01 -32.31
N LYS A 404 7.08 0.97 -31.51
CA LYS A 404 6.40 -0.32 -31.65
C LYS A 404 4.88 -0.14 -31.60
N LEU A 405 4.17 -0.88 -32.44
CA LEU A 405 2.72 -1.01 -32.40
C LEU A 405 2.31 -2.13 -31.43
N HIS A 406 1.10 -2.06 -30.92
CA HIS A 406 0.49 -3.02 -30.02
C HIS A 406 -0.96 -3.32 -30.46
N PRO A 407 -1.53 -4.50 -30.14
CA PRO A 407 -0.91 -5.61 -29.41
C PRO A 407 0.00 -6.47 -30.31
N GLU A 408 1.09 -7.02 -29.76
CA GLU A 408 2.11 -7.75 -30.55
C GLU A 408 1.62 -9.10 -31.13
N ASN A 409 0.43 -9.56 -30.74
CA ASN A 409 -0.22 -10.76 -31.31
C ASN A 409 -0.99 -10.47 -32.62
N ASN A 410 -1.28 -9.20 -32.96
CA ASN A 410 -1.87 -8.84 -34.25
C ASN A 410 -0.81 -9.02 -35.36
N ILE A 411 -1.14 -9.77 -36.42
CA ILE A 411 -0.22 -10.12 -37.50
C ILE A 411 0.30 -8.88 -38.24
N LEU A 412 -0.52 -7.84 -38.41
CA LEU A 412 -0.12 -6.58 -39.04
C LEU A 412 0.86 -5.81 -38.14
N THR A 413 0.55 -5.72 -36.85
CA THR A 413 1.44 -5.16 -35.82
C THR A 413 2.79 -5.88 -35.80
N LYS A 414 2.79 -7.21 -35.80
CA LYS A 414 4.03 -8.00 -35.86
C LYS A 414 4.82 -7.71 -37.14
N LYS A 415 4.17 -7.70 -38.30
CA LYS A 415 4.81 -7.38 -39.60
C LYS A 415 5.48 -6.01 -39.63
N PHE A 416 4.85 -5.01 -39.02
CA PHE A 416 5.44 -3.70 -38.86
C PHE A 416 6.59 -3.70 -37.84
N ASN A 417 6.42 -4.33 -36.67
CA ASN A 417 7.42 -4.36 -35.60
C ASN A 417 8.70 -5.14 -36.02
N ASP A 418 8.56 -6.25 -36.76
CA ASP A 418 9.67 -7.01 -37.33
C ASP A 418 10.47 -6.13 -38.32
N SER A 419 9.77 -5.39 -39.18
CA SER A 419 10.36 -4.44 -40.14
C SER A 419 11.03 -3.26 -39.42
N LEU A 420 10.40 -2.71 -38.38
CA LEU A 420 10.95 -1.63 -37.54
C LEU A 420 12.26 -2.04 -36.86
N ALA A 421 12.31 -3.24 -36.27
CA ALA A 421 13.53 -3.77 -35.66
C ALA A 421 14.66 -3.95 -36.70
N ALA A 422 14.33 -4.41 -37.92
CA ALA A 422 15.29 -4.51 -39.00
C ALA A 422 15.81 -3.13 -39.46
N ASN A 423 14.91 -2.14 -39.64
CA ASN A 423 15.26 -0.79 -40.07
C ASN A 423 16.15 -0.07 -39.05
N ILE A 424 15.80 -0.10 -37.76
CA ILE A 424 16.61 0.49 -36.67
C ILE A 424 18.03 -0.12 -36.65
N LYS A 425 18.15 -1.43 -36.87
CA LYS A 425 19.42 -2.15 -36.80
C LYS A 425 20.30 -2.00 -38.06
N HIS A 426 19.70 -1.85 -39.24
CA HIS A 426 20.42 -1.98 -40.51
C HIS A 426 20.40 -0.74 -41.42
N CYS A 427 19.50 0.23 -41.23
CA CYS A 427 19.45 1.42 -42.08
C CYS A 427 20.47 2.49 -41.67
N ASN A 428 21.17 3.05 -42.65
CA ASN A 428 21.95 4.28 -42.52
C ASN A 428 21.00 5.49 -42.71
N PHE A 429 20.55 6.08 -41.60
CA PHE A 429 19.61 7.22 -41.59
C PHE A 429 20.00 8.35 -40.62
N ILE A 430 20.94 8.12 -39.70
CA ILE A 430 21.40 9.11 -38.72
C ILE A 430 22.57 9.88 -39.32
N SER A 431 22.49 11.21 -39.40
CA SER A 431 23.50 12.03 -40.08
C SER A 431 24.48 12.67 -39.10
N ASN A 432 25.76 12.30 -39.21
CA ASN A 432 26.84 12.89 -38.42
C ASN A 432 27.12 14.35 -38.84
N ARG A 433 28.03 15.04 -38.13
CA ARG A 433 28.33 16.46 -38.38
C ARG A 433 28.96 16.71 -39.77
N LYS A 434 29.52 15.67 -40.41
CA LYS A 434 30.06 15.67 -41.78
C LYS A 434 29.01 15.34 -42.86
N ASN A 435 27.72 15.25 -42.50
CA ASN A 435 26.60 14.85 -43.37
C ASN A 435 26.63 13.40 -43.87
N GLN A 436 27.46 12.53 -43.28
CA GLN A 436 27.48 11.10 -43.58
C GLN A 436 26.35 10.39 -42.85
N LEU A 437 25.66 9.47 -43.53
CA LEU A 437 24.58 8.68 -42.94
C LEU A 437 25.13 7.38 -42.34
N LEU A 438 24.90 7.22 -41.04
CA LEU A 438 25.38 6.12 -40.20
C LEU A 438 24.19 5.33 -39.61
N ARG A 439 24.50 4.13 -39.10
CA ARG A 439 23.56 3.28 -38.34
C ARG A 439 23.61 3.57 -36.84
N VAL A 440 22.59 3.13 -36.11
CA VAL A 440 22.46 3.22 -34.64
C VAL A 440 23.69 2.65 -33.89
N ASP A 441 24.32 1.59 -34.42
CA ASP A 441 25.49 0.96 -33.81
C ASP A 441 26.83 1.68 -34.08
N GLN A 442 26.84 2.73 -34.92
CA GLN A 442 28.02 3.48 -35.35
C GLN A 442 28.05 4.94 -34.85
N VAL A 443 27.01 5.40 -34.15
CA VAL A 443 26.88 6.79 -33.64
C VAL A 443 26.90 6.87 -32.13
N ILE A 444 27.28 8.04 -31.62
CA ILE A 444 27.33 8.40 -30.20
C ILE A 444 26.71 9.79 -30.04
N MET A 445 25.70 9.94 -29.19
CA MET A 445 25.18 11.24 -28.78
C MET A 445 26.08 11.85 -27.72
N ASP A 446 26.56 13.06 -27.93
CA ASP A 446 27.35 13.80 -26.96
C ASP A 446 26.45 14.77 -26.17
N SER A 447 26.08 14.40 -24.93
CA SER A 447 25.33 15.30 -24.04
C SER A 447 26.22 16.35 -23.36
N THR A 448 27.54 16.25 -23.50
CA THR A 448 28.51 17.19 -22.91
C THR A 448 28.85 18.35 -23.85
N SER A 449 28.67 18.16 -25.16
CA SER A 449 29.17 19.03 -26.25
C SER A 449 30.71 19.20 -26.26
N MET A 450 31.46 18.31 -25.61
CA MET A 450 32.93 18.31 -25.63
C MET A 450 33.49 17.84 -26.97
N SER A 451 32.80 16.95 -27.69
CA SER A 451 33.17 16.54 -29.06
C SER A 451 33.19 17.70 -30.06
N LYS A 452 32.53 18.84 -29.75
CA LYS A 452 32.55 20.07 -30.55
C LYS A 452 33.76 20.98 -30.26
N GLN A 453 34.49 20.74 -29.17
CA GLN A 453 35.58 21.62 -28.72
C GLN A 453 36.94 21.18 -29.29
N SER A 454 37.05 21.09 -30.61
CA SER A 454 38.26 20.65 -31.33
C SER A 454 39.50 21.53 -31.12
N SER A 455 39.39 22.61 -30.35
CA SER A 455 40.50 23.45 -29.90
C SER A 455 41.24 22.90 -28.67
N PHE A 456 40.65 21.96 -27.92
CA PHE A 456 41.27 21.30 -26.76
C PHE A 456 40.80 19.85 -26.47
N VAL A 457 39.82 19.33 -27.20
CA VAL A 457 39.36 17.93 -27.16
C VAL A 457 39.65 17.27 -28.50
N ASN A 458 40.58 16.32 -28.52
CA ASN A 458 40.83 15.50 -29.69
C ASN A 458 39.72 14.42 -29.84
N ILE A 459 39.05 14.42 -30.99
CA ILE A 459 37.99 13.46 -31.34
C ILE A 459 38.54 12.03 -31.39
N ASP A 460 39.80 11.84 -31.81
CA ASP A 460 40.42 10.50 -31.84
C ASP A 460 40.67 9.96 -30.43
N SER A 461 41.21 10.76 -29.51
CA SER A 461 41.38 10.37 -28.10
C SER A 461 40.04 10.04 -27.43
N MET A 462 38.99 10.78 -27.78
CA MET A 462 37.62 10.55 -27.29
C MET A 462 37.01 9.26 -27.88
N ARG A 463 37.26 8.97 -29.16
CA ARG A 463 36.88 7.72 -29.84
C ARG A 463 37.63 6.52 -29.27
N GLU A 464 38.94 6.64 -29.04
CA GLU A 464 39.79 5.59 -28.47
C GLU A 464 39.40 5.27 -27.02
N TYR A 465 39.12 6.27 -26.19
CA TYR A 465 38.64 6.06 -24.83
C TYR A 465 37.32 5.27 -24.78
N ILE A 466 36.38 5.57 -25.69
CA ILE A 466 35.09 4.85 -25.77
C ILE A 466 35.30 3.41 -26.27
N ASN A 467 36.17 3.21 -27.27
CA ASN A 467 36.56 1.88 -27.75
C ASN A 467 37.22 1.01 -26.66
N ASN A 468 38.07 1.60 -25.82
CA ASN A 468 38.82 0.87 -24.80
C ASN A 468 38.00 0.61 -23.51
N SER A 469 36.99 1.44 -23.22
CA SER A 469 36.09 1.23 -22.08
C SER A 469 34.97 0.22 -22.38
N GLU A 470 34.58 0.04 -23.65
CA GLU A 470 33.59 -0.96 -24.05
C GLU A 470 34.22 -2.27 -24.56
N LYS A 471 33.98 -3.38 -23.86
CA LYS A 471 34.46 -4.73 -24.26
C LYS A 471 33.90 -5.30 -25.58
N ASN A 472 33.23 -4.48 -26.39
CA ASN A 472 32.73 -4.83 -27.72
C ASN A 472 33.41 -3.93 -28.75
N LEU A 473 34.45 -4.44 -29.41
CA LEU A 473 35.14 -3.77 -30.52
C LEU A 473 34.15 -3.44 -31.65
N ARG A 474 33.67 -2.19 -31.69
CA ARG A 474 32.85 -1.65 -32.78
C ARG A 474 33.65 -0.59 -33.53
N GLN A 475 33.70 -0.72 -34.85
CA GLN A 475 34.19 0.35 -35.72
C GLN A 475 33.15 1.47 -35.79
N TYR A 476 33.24 2.39 -34.83
CA TYR A 476 32.70 3.73 -34.96
C TYR A 476 33.34 4.45 -36.16
N ASP A 477 32.61 5.41 -36.73
CA ASP A 477 33.07 6.23 -37.87
C ASP A 477 34.24 7.16 -37.48
N ASP A 478 34.78 7.93 -38.44
CA ASP A 478 35.76 9.00 -38.21
C ASP A 478 35.15 10.29 -37.67
N ASP A 479 33.82 10.43 -37.69
CA ASP A 479 33.12 11.27 -36.71
C ASP A 479 31.78 10.60 -36.32
N PRO A 480 31.74 9.81 -35.24
CA PRO A 480 30.52 9.15 -34.78
C PRO A 480 29.62 10.11 -33.97
N PHE A 481 30.09 11.31 -33.63
CA PHE A 481 29.44 12.16 -32.66
C PHE A 481 28.32 13.01 -33.27
N ILE A 482 27.18 13.00 -32.58
CA ILE A 482 25.99 13.80 -32.87
C ILE A 482 25.51 14.51 -31.60
N ASP A 483 24.67 15.52 -31.79
CA ASP A 483 23.97 16.19 -30.69
C ASP A 483 22.95 15.24 -30.04
N TYR A 484 22.67 15.43 -28.75
CA TYR A 484 21.71 14.62 -28.02
C TYR A 484 20.28 14.79 -28.56
N ASP A 485 19.66 13.70 -28.98
CA ASP A 485 18.27 13.65 -29.46
C ASP A 485 17.48 12.54 -28.74
N LEU A 486 16.35 12.91 -28.14
CA LEU A 486 15.53 11.99 -27.35
C LEU A 486 14.95 10.83 -28.16
N ASN A 487 14.64 11.04 -29.44
CA ASN A 487 14.08 10.00 -30.33
C ASN A 487 15.16 8.97 -30.71
N LEU A 488 16.42 9.42 -30.85
CA LEU A 488 17.57 8.55 -31.10
C LEU A 488 17.97 7.75 -29.84
N ASN A 489 17.85 8.34 -28.65
CA ASN A 489 18.03 7.63 -27.38
C ASN A 489 16.98 6.50 -27.23
N GLN A 490 15.70 6.78 -27.54
CA GLN A 490 14.62 5.78 -27.46
C GLN A 490 14.82 4.53 -28.34
N ILE A 491 15.65 4.59 -29.39
CA ILE A 491 16.00 3.44 -30.24
C ILE A 491 17.37 2.82 -29.94
N GLY A 492 18.04 3.25 -28.85
CA GLY A 492 19.27 2.64 -28.36
C GLY A 492 20.57 3.21 -28.93
N VAL A 493 20.58 4.44 -29.45
CA VAL A 493 21.85 5.16 -29.69
C VAL A 493 22.51 5.46 -28.35
N LYS A 494 23.82 5.18 -28.25
CA LYS A 494 24.58 5.40 -27.00
C LYS A 494 24.80 6.89 -26.74
N THR A 495 24.79 7.28 -25.47
CA THR A 495 25.09 8.64 -25.02
C THR A 495 26.44 8.67 -24.30
N PHE A 496 27.32 9.58 -24.69
CA PHE A 496 28.51 9.95 -23.95
C PHE A 496 28.16 11.01 -22.89
N THR A 497 28.36 10.67 -21.61
CA THR A 497 27.90 11.47 -20.48
C THR A 497 29.01 12.27 -19.79
N TRP A 498 28.63 13.17 -18.89
CA TRP A 498 29.59 13.97 -18.11
C TRP A 498 30.49 13.13 -17.20
N ASP A 499 29.99 12.06 -16.59
CA ASP A 499 30.81 11.18 -15.76
C ASP A 499 31.84 10.42 -16.61
N GLN A 500 31.44 9.93 -17.79
CA GLN A 500 32.36 9.33 -18.76
C GLN A 500 33.41 10.34 -19.27
N CYS A 501 33.04 11.61 -19.43
CA CYS A 501 33.96 12.69 -19.80
C CYS A 501 34.95 13.03 -18.68
N ILE A 502 34.50 13.03 -17.43
CA ILE A 502 35.34 13.23 -16.25
C ILE A 502 36.36 12.09 -16.10
N ASP A 503 35.96 10.86 -16.40
CA ASP A 503 36.88 9.71 -16.38
C ASP A 503 37.80 9.67 -17.61
N MET A 504 37.33 10.13 -18.79
CA MET A 504 38.17 10.36 -19.96
C MET A 504 39.30 11.35 -19.65
N PHE A 505 39.00 12.49 -19.00
CA PHE A 505 40.01 13.50 -18.62
C PHE A 505 41.06 12.99 -17.62
N LYS A 506 40.78 11.91 -16.89
CA LYS A 506 41.74 11.22 -16.00
C LYS A 506 42.54 10.12 -16.72
N SER A 507 42.13 9.72 -17.93
CA SER A 507 42.71 8.58 -18.63
C SER A 507 44.06 8.91 -19.24
N ASP A 508 44.96 7.93 -19.25
CA ASP A 508 46.25 7.98 -19.94
C ASP A 508 46.14 8.41 -21.41
N ILE A 509 45.06 8.02 -22.10
CA ILE A 509 44.80 8.33 -23.50
C ILE A 509 44.66 9.85 -23.68
N PHE A 510 43.82 10.47 -22.85
CA PHE A 510 43.62 11.92 -22.87
C PHE A 510 44.89 12.65 -22.39
N ILE A 511 45.48 12.23 -21.27
CA ILE A 511 46.67 12.89 -20.68
C ILE A 511 47.88 12.85 -21.63
N LYS A 512 48.09 11.77 -22.39
CA LYS A 512 49.17 11.68 -23.39
C LYS A 512 48.94 12.58 -24.62
N THR A 513 47.69 12.97 -24.90
CA THR A 513 47.32 13.75 -26.10
C THR A 513 46.97 15.21 -25.81
N HIS A 514 46.74 15.59 -24.56
CA HIS A 514 46.31 16.94 -24.17
C HIS A 514 47.48 17.82 -23.71
N SER A 515 47.86 18.80 -24.53
CA SER A 515 48.97 19.71 -24.26
C SER A 515 48.63 20.86 -23.30
N ILE A 516 49.66 21.57 -22.84
CA ILE A 516 49.52 22.76 -21.98
C ILE A 516 48.74 23.89 -22.67
N GLU A 517 48.91 24.08 -23.99
CA GLU A 517 48.18 25.12 -24.74
C GLU A 517 46.70 24.74 -24.94
N GLU A 518 46.40 23.45 -25.08
CA GLU A 518 45.03 22.95 -25.07
C GLU A 518 44.41 23.08 -23.67
N ASN A 519 45.19 22.88 -22.60
CA ASN A 519 44.69 23.11 -21.25
C ASN A 519 44.37 24.59 -20.96
N LYS A 520 45.14 25.55 -21.49
CA LYS A 520 44.77 26.98 -21.44
C LYS A 520 43.41 27.23 -22.11
N ARG A 521 43.20 26.72 -23.32
CA ARG A 521 41.93 26.85 -24.06
C ARG A 521 40.76 26.17 -23.35
N MET A 522 41.01 25.05 -22.68
CA MET A 522 40.04 24.35 -21.83
C MET A 522 39.63 25.24 -20.65
N ILE A 523 40.60 25.85 -19.96
CA ILE A 523 40.36 26.82 -18.88
C ILE A 523 39.59 28.05 -19.40
N GLU A 524 39.97 28.61 -20.55
CA GLU A 524 39.29 29.72 -21.21
C GLU A 524 37.84 29.38 -21.58
N TYR A 525 37.57 28.16 -22.07
CA TYR A 525 36.22 27.67 -22.37
C TYR A 525 35.36 27.58 -21.10
N PHE A 526 35.86 26.96 -20.04
CA PHE A 526 35.12 26.87 -18.77
C PHE A 526 34.92 28.26 -18.14
N PHE A 527 35.92 29.13 -18.17
CA PHE A 527 35.79 30.53 -17.75
C PHE A 527 34.69 31.24 -18.55
N ALA A 528 34.75 31.23 -19.89
CA ALA A 528 33.76 31.89 -20.73
C ALA A 528 32.32 31.36 -20.53
N LYS A 529 32.17 30.05 -20.22
CA LYS A 529 30.86 29.45 -19.93
C LYS A 529 30.33 29.79 -18.53
N TYR A 530 31.20 29.98 -17.54
CA TYR A 530 30.82 30.37 -16.18
C TYR A 530 30.87 31.89 -15.91
N SER A 531 31.36 32.70 -16.84
CA SER A 531 31.29 34.18 -16.79
C SER A 531 30.12 34.76 -17.58
N LYS A 532 29.54 34.01 -18.52
CA LYS A 532 28.26 34.35 -19.16
C LYS A 532 27.08 33.90 -18.29
N ILE A 533 26.93 34.50 -17.11
CA ILE A 533 25.78 34.28 -16.24
C ILE A 533 24.85 35.49 -16.32
N ASP A 534 23.97 35.44 -17.32
CA ASP A 534 22.63 35.99 -17.29
C ASP A 534 21.74 35.04 -18.12
N ALA A 535 20.60 34.61 -17.55
CA ALA A 535 19.59 33.70 -18.11
C ALA A 535 20.00 32.27 -18.56
N ASP A 536 19.44 31.28 -17.85
CA ASP A 536 18.99 29.94 -18.31
C ASP A 536 19.94 28.93 -18.99
N ASN A 537 21.20 29.26 -19.32
CA ASN A 537 22.11 28.32 -20.01
C ASN A 537 23.39 27.98 -19.22
N GLY A 538 23.22 27.70 -17.92
CA GLY A 538 24.27 27.11 -17.08
C GLY A 538 24.73 25.73 -17.59
N MET A 539 25.93 25.32 -17.19
CA MET A 539 26.39 23.94 -17.40
C MET A 539 25.74 23.04 -16.33
N ASP A 540 25.06 21.98 -16.73
CA ASP A 540 24.27 21.07 -15.86
C ASP A 540 25.13 20.14 -14.98
N ILE A 541 26.36 20.55 -14.68
CA ILE A 541 27.32 19.88 -13.81
C ILE A 541 28.13 20.92 -13.04
N ASP A 542 28.44 20.62 -11.78
CA ASP A 542 29.33 21.44 -10.96
C ASP A 542 30.78 21.35 -11.44
N ILE A 543 31.39 22.50 -11.74
CA ILE A 543 32.79 22.64 -12.12
C ILE A 543 33.77 22.08 -11.07
N GLN A 544 33.38 22.00 -9.78
CA GLN A 544 34.18 21.33 -8.74
C GLN A 544 34.35 19.82 -8.97
N ARG A 545 33.51 19.20 -9.81
CA ARG A 545 33.60 17.79 -10.22
C ARG A 545 34.48 17.56 -11.46
N ILE A 546 34.81 18.61 -12.22
CA ILE A 546 35.52 18.48 -13.49
C ILE A 546 37.03 18.63 -13.25
N PRO A 547 37.87 17.65 -13.63
CA PRO A 547 39.32 17.83 -13.67
C PRO A 547 39.69 18.56 -14.95
N PHE A 548 40.05 19.85 -14.85
CA PHE A 548 40.40 20.69 -16.00
C PHE A 548 41.63 21.59 -15.78
N LEU A 549 42.24 21.58 -14.60
CA LEU A 549 43.42 22.41 -14.30
C LEU A 549 44.65 21.51 -14.12
N MET A 550 45.67 21.70 -14.95
CA MET A 550 46.84 20.81 -15.00
C MET A 550 47.84 21.04 -13.84
N ASP A 551 48.29 19.95 -13.21
CA ASP A 551 49.28 19.93 -12.13
C ASP A 551 50.74 19.99 -12.62
N GLN A 552 51.69 20.05 -11.68
CA GLN A 552 53.13 20.02 -11.99
C GLN A 552 53.63 18.66 -12.55
N LYS A 553 52.76 17.64 -12.56
CA LYS A 553 52.97 16.30 -13.13
C LYS A 553 52.23 16.13 -14.48
N ASN A 554 51.74 17.23 -15.06
CA ASN A 554 50.98 17.32 -16.31
C ASN A 554 49.62 16.56 -16.32
N ARG A 555 49.02 16.31 -15.16
CA ARG A 555 47.70 15.64 -15.04
C ARG A 555 46.62 16.64 -14.69
N LEU A 556 45.39 16.41 -15.15
CA LEU A 556 44.25 17.26 -14.84
C LEU A 556 43.72 16.99 -13.43
N GLN A 557 43.57 18.04 -12.64
CA GLN A 557 43.10 18.00 -11.26
C GLN A 557 41.79 18.78 -11.07
N LEU A 558 41.06 18.42 -10.01
CA LEU A 558 39.95 19.21 -9.49
C LEU A 558 40.48 20.49 -8.86
N ILE A 559 39.84 21.63 -9.11
CA ILE A 559 40.25 22.96 -8.62
C ILE A 559 40.37 23.05 -7.09
N LYS A 560 39.59 22.27 -6.34
CA LYS A 560 39.70 22.17 -4.87
C LYS A 560 40.95 21.42 -4.36
N ASN A 561 41.58 20.58 -5.19
CA ASN A 561 42.71 19.71 -4.82
C ASN A 561 44.08 20.35 -5.10
N ILE A 562 44.12 21.54 -5.73
CA ILE A 562 45.32 22.14 -6.31
C ILE A 562 45.53 23.57 -5.82
N TYR A 563 46.79 23.97 -5.65
CA TYR A 563 47.19 25.25 -5.07
C TYR A 563 47.94 26.13 -6.08
N PHE A 564 47.86 27.45 -5.89
CA PHE A 564 48.90 28.33 -6.40
C PHE A 564 50.17 28.19 -5.53
N PRO A 565 51.37 28.11 -6.14
CA PRO A 565 52.61 28.20 -5.38
C PRO A 565 52.72 29.58 -4.70
N ALA A 566 53.32 29.63 -3.51
CA ALA A 566 53.44 30.84 -2.71
C ALA A 566 54.92 31.21 -2.50
N ASP A 567 55.26 32.49 -2.70
CA ASP A 567 56.65 32.97 -2.79
C ASP A 567 57.46 32.86 -1.47
N THR A 568 56.81 32.52 -0.35
CA THR A 568 57.38 32.59 1.01
C THR A 568 57.68 31.25 1.67
N ILE A 569 57.26 30.12 1.08
CA ILE A 569 57.47 28.77 1.63
C ILE A 569 58.37 28.00 0.66
N GLY A 570 59.54 27.53 1.11
CA GLY A 570 60.61 26.97 0.26
C GLY A 570 60.28 25.70 -0.54
N ASP A 571 59.09 25.13 -0.38
CA ASP A 571 58.54 23.97 -1.08
C ASP A 571 58.01 24.40 -2.47
N ASN A 572 58.93 24.86 -3.33
CA ASN A 572 58.67 25.62 -4.55
C ASN A 572 58.17 24.78 -5.75
N GLY A 573 57.15 23.94 -5.54
CA GLY A 573 56.44 23.22 -6.60
C GLY A 573 57.31 22.23 -7.37
N THR A 574 58.23 21.55 -6.68
CA THR A 574 59.01 20.45 -7.23
C THR A 574 58.12 19.27 -7.64
N ILE A 575 58.62 18.41 -8.52
CA ILE A 575 57.92 17.19 -8.92
C ILE A 575 57.72 16.27 -7.70
N ASP A 576 58.66 16.26 -6.76
CA ASP A 576 58.64 15.38 -5.60
C ASP A 576 57.82 15.92 -4.41
N SER A 577 57.28 17.14 -4.50
CA SER A 577 56.39 17.69 -3.47
C SER A 577 55.11 16.84 -3.36
N GLU A 578 54.67 16.61 -2.12
CA GLU A 578 53.42 15.89 -1.80
C GLU A 578 52.17 16.66 -2.25
N TYR A 579 52.29 17.99 -2.36
CA TYR A 579 51.20 18.88 -2.73
C TYR A 579 51.07 19.07 -4.24
N LEU A 580 49.83 19.21 -4.71
CA LEU A 580 49.53 19.46 -6.12
C LEU A 580 49.50 20.98 -6.36
N PHE A 581 50.36 21.45 -7.25
CA PHE A 581 50.46 22.86 -7.64
C PHE A 581 50.07 23.04 -9.10
N VAL A 582 49.43 24.17 -9.42
CA VAL A 582 49.12 24.55 -10.81
C VAL A 582 50.41 24.58 -11.62
N ASN A 583 50.40 23.97 -12.80
CA ASN A 583 51.58 23.83 -13.65
C ASN A 583 52.29 25.19 -13.86
N LYS A 584 53.61 25.25 -13.66
CA LYS A 584 54.37 26.51 -13.64
C LYS A 584 54.16 27.36 -14.91
N LYS A 585 54.02 26.74 -16.09
CA LYS A 585 53.75 27.45 -17.36
C LYS A 585 52.35 28.06 -17.40
N ILE A 586 51.36 27.43 -16.77
CA ILE A 586 50.00 27.95 -16.63
C ILE A 586 49.97 29.07 -15.59
N VAL A 587 50.72 28.97 -14.49
CA VAL A 587 50.85 30.05 -13.50
C VAL A 587 51.45 31.32 -14.12
N THR A 588 52.48 31.19 -14.97
CA THR A 588 53.06 32.32 -15.73
C THR A 588 52.05 32.95 -16.68
N TRP A 589 51.31 32.14 -17.44
CA TRP A 589 50.24 32.63 -18.33
C TRP A 589 49.11 33.34 -17.56
N LEU A 590 48.69 32.82 -16.41
CA LEU A 590 47.71 33.44 -15.51
C LEU A 590 48.22 34.76 -14.86
N THR A 591 49.51 35.08 -14.95
CA THR A 591 50.05 36.39 -14.54
C THR A 591 50.09 37.43 -15.67
N GLU A 592 49.75 37.06 -16.91
CA GLU A 592 49.58 38.02 -18.01
C GLU A 592 48.34 38.91 -17.79
N LYS A 593 48.43 40.21 -18.12
CA LYS A 593 47.33 41.17 -17.87
C LYS A 593 45.99 40.75 -18.49
N ALA A 594 46.01 40.08 -19.65
CA ALA A 594 44.80 39.61 -20.33
C ALA A 594 44.05 38.52 -19.54
N GLN A 595 44.76 37.74 -18.73
CA GLN A 595 44.24 36.54 -18.04
C GLN A 595 43.97 36.75 -16.55
N HIS A 596 44.10 37.99 -16.06
CA HIS A 596 43.89 38.34 -14.65
C HIS A 596 42.47 38.04 -14.16
N SER A 597 41.47 38.17 -15.04
CA SER A 597 40.07 37.78 -14.79
C SER A 597 39.93 36.26 -14.56
N ILE A 598 40.62 35.44 -15.35
CA ILE A 598 40.68 33.98 -15.18
C ILE A 598 41.41 33.62 -13.89
N LYS A 599 42.56 34.24 -13.60
CA LYS A 599 43.29 34.00 -12.33
C LYS A 599 42.44 34.36 -11.11
N LYS A 600 41.70 35.48 -11.17
CA LYS A 600 40.74 35.85 -10.11
C LYS A 600 39.62 34.82 -9.99
N TRP A 601 38.98 34.43 -11.09
CA TRP A 601 37.91 33.42 -11.09
C TRP A 601 38.38 32.07 -10.54
N LEU A 602 39.61 31.62 -10.84
CA LEU A 602 40.18 30.41 -10.24
C LEU A 602 40.36 30.55 -8.72
N LYS A 603 40.78 31.71 -8.20
CA LYS A 603 40.79 31.99 -6.76
C LYS A 603 39.37 31.98 -6.18
N ASP A 604 38.44 32.71 -6.78
CA ASP A 604 37.03 32.80 -6.37
C ASP A 604 36.31 31.43 -6.42
N LYS A 605 36.83 30.46 -7.18
CA LYS A 605 36.36 29.06 -7.23
C LYS A 605 37.18 28.07 -6.40
N GLY A 606 38.16 28.53 -5.62
CA GLY A 606 38.85 27.75 -4.58
C GLY A 606 40.26 27.25 -4.91
N VAL A 607 40.97 27.84 -5.90
CA VAL A 607 42.41 27.63 -6.08
C VAL A 607 43.16 28.67 -5.24
N ASP A 608 43.65 28.25 -4.07
CA ASP A 608 44.21 29.15 -3.03
C ASP A 608 45.74 29.10 -2.96
N GLU A 609 46.31 30.08 -2.25
CA GLU A 609 47.70 30.08 -1.77
C GLU A 609 47.82 29.35 -0.41
N ARG A 610 49.02 28.84 -0.08
CA ARG A 610 49.29 28.01 1.11
C ARG A 610 49.56 28.87 2.36
N THR A 611 48.75 28.68 3.40
CA THR A 611 48.81 29.36 4.72
C THR A 611 48.27 28.42 5.81
N ASP A 612 48.50 28.69 7.09
CA ASP A 612 47.97 27.86 8.19
C ASP A 612 46.44 27.71 8.15
N LEU A 613 45.72 28.78 7.78
CA LEU A 613 44.26 28.76 7.67
C LEU A 613 43.77 27.98 6.45
N THR A 614 44.44 28.11 5.30
CA THR A 614 44.11 27.29 4.11
C THR A 614 44.57 25.83 4.28
N TYR A 615 45.59 25.57 5.09
CA TYR A 615 46.04 24.24 5.50
C TYR A 615 45.04 23.56 6.46
N LEU A 616 44.51 24.29 7.43
CA LEU A 616 43.37 23.83 8.23
C LEU A 616 42.17 23.45 7.33
N ARG A 617 41.76 24.35 6.44
CA ARG A 617 40.59 24.18 5.56
C ARG A 617 40.71 23.04 4.54
N LYS A 618 41.90 22.81 3.99
CA LYS A 618 42.12 21.86 2.89
C LYS A 618 42.88 20.58 3.25
N THR A 619 43.57 20.55 4.39
CA THR A 619 44.37 19.39 4.82
C THR A 619 43.81 18.78 6.11
N ILE A 620 43.65 19.57 7.17
CA ILE A 620 43.22 19.03 8.48
C ILE A 620 41.73 18.69 8.48
N ILE A 621 40.85 19.62 8.09
CA ILE A 621 39.39 19.39 8.09
C ILE A 621 38.98 18.24 7.16
N PRO A 622 39.49 18.10 5.92
CA PRO A 622 39.14 16.96 5.05
C PRO A 622 39.65 15.60 5.55
N ASN A 623 40.72 15.57 6.36
CA ASN A 623 41.33 14.34 6.91
C ASN A 623 41.13 14.22 8.43
N VAL A 624 40.12 14.91 8.99
CA VAL A 624 39.99 15.16 10.44
C VAL A 624 40.05 13.89 11.32
N ALA A 625 39.49 12.77 10.84
CA ALA A 625 39.46 11.50 11.58
C ALA A 625 40.79 10.72 11.58
N SER A 626 41.74 11.06 10.70
CA SER A 626 43.00 10.34 10.48
C SER A 626 44.26 11.21 10.60
N TYR A 627 44.15 12.54 10.58
CA TYR A 627 45.29 13.45 10.58
C TYR A 627 46.15 13.37 11.86
N ILE A 628 45.54 13.12 13.03
CA ILE A 628 46.26 13.13 14.31
C ILE A 628 46.94 11.78 14.59
N THR A 629 48.24 11.85 14.87
CA THR A 629 49.11 10.77 15.36
C THR A 629 49.63 11.12 16.76
N GLN A 630 50.20 10.16 17.51
CA GLN A 630 50.74 10.45 18.85
C GLN A 630 51.87 11.52 18.79
N GLU A 631 52.70 11.47 17.74
CA GLU A 631 53.79 12.42 17.51
C GLU A 631 53.30 13.85 17.22
N ASN A 632 52.22 14.00 16.42
CA ASN A 632 51.75 15.32 15.99
C ASN A 632 50.62 15.92 16.85
N ALA A 633 50.02 15.15 17.76
CA ALA A 633 48.83 15.53 18.53
C ALA A 633 49.04 16.84 19.32
N ILE A 634 50.06 16.90 20.18
CA ILE A 634 50.28 18.05 21.06
C ILE A 634 50.57 19.32 20.23
N GLN A 635 51.41 19.21 19.19
CA GLN A 635 51.75 20.36 18.35
C GLN A 635 50.55 20.85 17.52
N THR A 636 49.77 19.95 16.93
CA THR A 636 48.60 20.30 16.10
C THR A 636 47.50 20.96 16.94
N ILE A 637 47.19 20.40 18.12
CA ILE A 637 46.17 20.97 19.01
C ILE A 637 46.59 22.35 19.53
N LYS A 638 47.89 22.57 19.82
CA LYS A 638 48.41 23.91 20.15
C LYS A 638 48.32 24.90 18.99
N MET A 639 48.61 24.47 17.75
CA MET A 639 48.43 25.31 16.56
C MET A 639 46.96 25.75 16.41
N LEU A 640 46.01 24.83 16.59
CA LEU A 640 44.58 25.12 16.54
C LEU A 640 44.13 26.03 17.69
N PHE A 641 44.69 25.85 18.90
CA PHE A 641 44.44 26.74 20.04
C PHE A 641 44.95 28.17 19.78
N MET A 642 46.14 28.34 19.19
CA MET A 642 46.66 29.66 18.80
C MET A 642 45.79 30.34 17.72
N LEU A 643 45.27 29.58 16.75
CA LEU A 643 44.34 30.11 15.73
C LEU A 643 42.96 30.46 16.31
N PHE A 644 42.54 29.76 17.38
CA PHE A 644 41.35 30.05 18.18
C PHE A 644 41.52 31.32 19.03
N GLN A 645 42.62 31.45 19.77
CA GLN A 645 42.95 32.67 20.55
C GLN A 645 43.01 33.92 19.67
N LYS A 646 43.53 33.80 18.45
CA LYS A 646 43.56 34.89 17.44
C LYS A 646 42.20 35.20 16.80
N ASN A 647 41.12 34.48 17.18
CA ASN A 647 39.77 34.58 16.60
C ASN A 647 39.71 34.39 15.06
N VAL A 648 40.65 33.65 14.47
CA VAL A 648 40.70 33.40 13.01
C VAL A 648 39.88 32.18 12.62
N ILE A 649 39.72 31.22 13.54
CA ILE A 649 38.85 30.05 13.37
C ILE A 649 37.39 30.43 13.67
N THR A 650 36.49 30.13 12.72
CA THR A 650 35.04 30.31 12.88
C THR A 650 34.41 29.16 13.66
N LYS A 651 33.18 29.37 14.16
CA LYS A 651 32.39 28.30 14.81
C LYS A 651 32.26 27.06 13.90
N LYS A 652 31.95 27.27 12.62
CA LYS A 652 31.77 26.19 11.62
C LYS A 652 33.02 25.32 11.48
N GLU A 653 34.20 25.90 11.57
CA GLU A 653 35.46 25.15 11.49
C GLU A 653 35.70 24.34 12.78
N LEU A 654 35.32 24.84 13.96
CA LEU A 654 35.34 24.05 15.20
C LEU A 654 34.32 22.90 15.16
N ASP A 655 33.11 23.16 14.66
CA ASP A 655 32.07 22.15 14.43
C ASP A 655 32.55 21.05 13.47
N GLN A 656 33.40 21.37 12.48
CA GLN A 656 34.04 20.41 11.57
C GLN A 656 35.23 19.66 12.21
N LEU A 657 35.85 20.20 13.26
CA LEU A 657 36.97 19.58 13.99
C LEU A 657 36.53 18.65 15.13
N ARG A 658 35.22 18.45 15.36
CA ARG A 658 34.72 17.59 16.46
C ARG A 658 35.14 16.12 16.38
N LYS A 659 35.51 15.64 15.17
CA LYS A 659 36.06 14.30 14.92
C LYS A 659 37.58 14.21 15.02
N LEU A 660 38.26 15.31 15.33
CA LEU A 660 39.71 15.36 15.49
C LEU A 660 40.09 14.60 16.77
N LYS A 661 41.08 13.72 16.69
CA LYS A 661 41.50 12.92 17.86
C LYS A 661 42.28 13.75 18.87
N LEU A 662 42.00 13.53 20.14
CA LEU A 662 42.69 14.10 21.29
C LEU A 662 43.35 12.98 22.11
N LEU A 663 44.42 13.33 22.82
CA LEU A 663 45.16 12.45 23.71
C LEU A 663 44.41 12.25 25.02
N THR A 664 44.30 11.00 25.49
CA THR A 664 43.60 10.64 26.73
C THR A 664 44.56 10.50 27.93
N THR A 665 44.02 10.37 29.14
CA THR A 665 44.81 10.10 30.36
C THR A 665 45.50 8.72 30.39
N ARG A 666 45.32 7.88 29.36
CA ARG A 666 46.11 6.66 29.10
C ARG A 666 46.84 6.68 27.75
N GLU A 667 47.14 7.87 27.23
CA GLU A 667 47.94 8.11 26.02
C GLU A 667 47.31 7.61 24.69
N THR A 668 46.03 7.25 24.67
CA THR A 668 45.33 6.85 23.44
C THR A 668 44.73 8.05 22.70
N LEU A 669 44.24 7.85 21.47
CA LEU A 669 43.78 8.91 20.58
C LEU A 669 42.30 8.72 20.19
N ILE A 670 41.42 9.44 20.89
CA ILE A 670 39.96 9.34 20.78
C ILE A 670 39.38 10.65 20.21
N PRO A 671 38.37 10.63 19.31
CA PRO A 671 37.74 11.84 18.77
C PRO A 671 37.25 12.81 19.86
N ALA A 672 37.45 14.12 19.68
CA ALA A 672 37.08 15.14 20.66
C ALA A 672 35.61 15.04 21.12
N GLU A 673 34.68 14.74 20.20
CA GLU A 673 33.25 14.52 20.48
C GLU A 673 32.95 13.29 21.36
N GLN A 674 33.91 12.41 21.60
CA GLN A 674 33.81 11.21 22.44
C GLN A 674 34.61 11.33 23.75
N CYS A 675 35.39 12.40 23.90
CA CYS A 675 36.19 12.66 25.11
C CYS A 675 35.36 13.37 26.19
N PHE A 676 35.64 13.02 27.44
CA PHE A 676 35.18 13.70 28.65
C PHE A 676 36.34 14.45 29.30
N PHE A 677 36.06 15.51 30.03
CA PHE A 677 37.08 16.17 30.86
C PHE A 677 37.51 15.26 32.03
N CYS A 678 38.83 15.15 32.26
CA CYS A 678 39.38 14.57 33.49
C CYS A 678 39.14 15.51 34.69
N ASP A 679 39.20 14.99 35.92
CA ASP A 679 38.84 15.74 37.14
C ASP A 679 39.74 16.97 37.37
N GLN A 680 40.96 16.98 36.82
CA GLN A 680 41.89 18.11 36.88
C GLN A 680 41.35 19.36 36.15
N TYR A 681 40.52 19.20 35.12
CA TYR A 681 39.82 20.31 34.47
C TYR A 681 38.63 20.85 35.27
N LYS A 682 38.24 20.18 36.38
CA LYS A 682 37.09 20.53 37.25
C LYS A 682 35.72 20.50 36.53
N PRO A 683 35.33 19.40 35.86
CA PRO A 683 34.04 19.27 35.17
C PRO A 683 32.83 19.37 36.13
N ARG A 684 31.62 19.61 35.59
CA ARG A 684 30.36 19.53 36.36
C ARG A 684 30.19 18.18 37.04
N LEU A 685 30.53 17.10 36.33
CA LEU A 685 30.46 15.72 36.83
C LEU A 685 31.85 15.12 36.94
N GLN A 686 32.26 14.77 38.15
CA GLN A 686 33.52 14.07 38.43
C GLN A 686 33.40 12.57 38.12
N LEU A 687 33.26 12.27 36.83
CA LEU A 687 33.05 10.92 36.31
C LEU A 687 34.32 10.05 36.37
N GLU A 688 35.50 10.66 36.41
CA GLU A 688 36.77 9.93 36.44
C GLU A 688 36.89 9.11 37.74
N VAL A 689 36.55 9.66 38.90
CA VAL A 689 36.56 8.94 40.20
C VAL A 689 35.88 7.56 40.13
N TYR A 690 34.73 7.46 39.43
CA TYR A 690 33.94 6.24 39.36
C TYR A 690 34.34 5.30 38.21
N LEU A 691 34.92 5.84 37.12
CA LEU A 691 35.08 5.11 35.86
C LEU A 691 36.54 4.91 35.43
N LYS A 692 37.53 5.58 36.05
CA LYS A 692 38.96 5.55 35.66
C LYS A 692 39.57 4.16 35.51
N ALA A 693 39.07 3.16 36.23
CA ALA A 693 39.51 1.77 36.08
C ALA A 693 39.10 1.15 34.72
N ASN A 694 37.89 1.45 34.25
CA ASN A 694 37.26 0.75 33.12
C ASN A 694 37.15 1.60 31.84
N GLU A 695 37.34 2.92 31.93
CA GLU A 695 37.18 3.86 30.82
C GLU A 695 38.48 4.63 30.52
N ASP A 696 38.68 4.92 29.24
CA ASP A 696 39.81 5.69 28.70
C ASP A 696 39.33 6.90 27.88
N ARG A 697 38.16 7.46 28.22
CA ARG A 697 37.59 8.62 27.51
C ARG A 697 37.98 9.96 28.11
N PHE A 698 38.84 9.98 29.13
CA PHE A 698 39.20 11.21 29.84
C PHE A 698 40.35 11.95 29.15
N LEU A 699 40.17 13.23 28.86
CA LEU A 699 41.14 14.10 28.17
C LEU A 699 42.45 14.27 28.97
N SER A 700 43.61 14.12 28.31
CA SER A 700 44.92 14.37 28.92
C SER A 700 45.10 15.84 29.29
N PHE A 701 45.60 16.10 30.50
CA PHE A 701 45.91 17.45 30.99
C PHE A 701 47.22 18.02 30.38
N GLU A 702 47.99 17.20 29.65
CA GLU A 702 49.29 17.58 29.06
C GLU A 702 49.22 18.71 28.03
N TYR A 703 48.06 18.89 27.38
CA TYR A 703 47.82 20.04 26.50
C TYR A 703 48.00 21.38 27.23
N VAL A 704 47.68 21.41 28.54
CA VAL A 704 47.81 22.60 29.40
C VAL A 704 49.21 22.69 30.00
N THR A 705 49.69 21.62 30.65
CA THR A 705 50.96 21.65 31.43
C THR A 705 52.22 21.89 30.60
N SER A 706 52.18 21.62 29.30
CA SER A 706 53.31 21.81 28.40
C SER A 706 53.44 23.25 27.84
N HIS A 707 52.92 24.26 28.55
CA HIS A 707 53.21 25.69 28.31
C HIS A 707 54.10 26.24 29.43
N ASN A 708 55.19 26.92 29.06
CA ASN A 708 56.23 27.37 30.01
C ASN A 708 55.90 28.69 30.75
N ASP A 709 54.70 29.24 30.60
CA ASP A 709 54.35 30.56 31.10
C ASP A 709 53.51 30.52 32.40
N ARG A 710 53.85 31.41 33.34
CA ARG A 710 53.40 31.38 34.74
C ARG A 710 51.99 31.98 34.95
N LYS A 711 50.97 31.45 34.27
CA LYS A 711 49.57 31.92 34.33
C LYS A 711 48.51 30.80 34.44
N GLU A 712 48.84 29.74 35.19
CA GLU A 712 48.07 28.49 35.32
C GLU A 712 46.55 28.61 35.52
N ASN A 713 46.05 29.67 36.17
CA ASN A 713 44.62 29.88 36.43
C ASN A 713 43.87 30.71 35.37
N GLU A 714 44.55 31.50 34.53
CA GLU A 714 43.87 32.32 33.51
C GLU A 714 43.62 31.50 32.23
N ASP A 715 44.65 30.83 31.69
CA ASP A 715 44.55 30.08 30.43
C ASP A 715 43.65 28.83 30.52
N LEU A 716 43.50 28.21 31.69
CA LEU A 716 42.68 27.01 31.87
C LEU A 716 41.21 27.24 31.45
N THR A 717 40.70 28.47 31.61
CA THR A 717 39.34 28.83 31.20
C THR A 717 39.19 28.83 29.68
N ASP A 718 40.17 29.33 28.93
CA ASP A 718 40.15 29.34 27.47
C ASP A 718 40.46 27.97 26.88
N TRP A 719 41.31 27.16 27.51
CA TRP A 719 41.46 25.75 27.18
C TRP A 719 40.15 24.98 27.30
N ARG A 720 39.39 25.16 28.40
CA ARG A 720 38.06 24.56 28.53
C ARG A 720 37.08 25.05 27.46
N ARG A 721 37.01 26.36 27.20
CA ARG A 721 36.15 26.92 26.14
C ARG A 721 36.50 26.36 24.76
N PHE A 722 37.79 26.16 24.47
CA PHE A 722 38.27 25.56 23.24
C PHE A 722 37.86 24.08 23.12
N PHE A 723 38.13 23.27 24.15
CA PHE A 723 37.77 21.85 24.14
C PHE A 723 36.24 21.61 24.12
N ILE A 724 35.44 22.41 24.83
CA ILE A 724 33.97 22.38 24.73
C ILE A 724 33.51 22.70 23.30
N LYS A 725 34.12 23.68 22.62
CA LYS A 725 33.82 23.99 21.22
C LYS A 725 34.31 22.93 20.23
N LEU A 726 35.32 22.13 20.58
CA LEU A 726 35.69 20.89 19.87
C LEU A 726 34.78 19.71 20.25
N GLY A 727 33.85 19.86 21.19
CA GLY A 727 32.87 18.85 21.55
C GLY A 727 33.22 17.94 22.73
N VAL A 728 34.31 18.24 23.47
CA VAL A 728 34.66 17.52 24.71
C VAL A 728 33.57 17.76 25.77
N GLN A 729 33.20 16.70 26.49
CA GLN A 729 31.98 16.62 27.28
C GLN A 729 32.22 16.70 28.80
N GLU A 730 31.22 17.18 29.55
CA GLU A 730 31.19 17.14 31.02
C GLU A 730 29.83 16.72 31.61
N GLU A 731 28.93 16.17 30.78
CA GLU A 731 27.55 15.83 31.17
C GLU A 731 27.11 14.44 30.68
N LEU A 732 26.27 13.77 31.48
CA LEU A 732 25.55 12.58 31.04
C LEU A 732 24.44 13.00 30.07
N HIS A 733 24.54 12.57 28.82
CA HIS A 733 23.58 12.88 27.76
C HIS A 733 23.01 11.60 27.14
N LEU A 734 21.82 11.75 26.55
CA LEU A 734 21.16 10.71 25.74
C LEU A 734 21.88 10.59 24.39
N VAL A 735 22.32 9.40 24.05
CA VAL A 735 22.85 9.02 22.74
C VAL A 735 21.70 8.40 21.93
N VAL A 736 21.37 9.01 20.80
CA VAL A 736 20.36 8.52 19.86
C VAL A 736 21.06 8.03 18.59
N PHE A 737 20.74 6.82 18.15
CA PHE A 737 21.30 6.20 16.95
C PHE A 737 20.31 6.28 15.79
N ASP A 738 20.26 7.45 15.15
CA ASP A 738 19.43 7.77 13.96
C ASP A 738 19.92 7.10 12.65
N GLN A 739 20.60 5.96 12.76
CA GLN A 739 21.11 5.16 11.65
C GLN A 739 20.67 3.71 11.81
N LYS A 740 20.52 2.99 10.70
CA LYS A 740 20.13 1.58 10.73
C LYS A 740 21.33 0.73 11.17
N LEU A 741 21.28 0.20 12.39
CA LEU A 741 22.33 -0.63 13.00
C LEU A 741 21.91 -2.10 12.95
N THR A 742 22.77 -2.99 12.46
CA THR A 742 22.62 -4.43 12.67
C THR A 742 22.75 -4.79 14.15
N SER A 743 22.24 -5.96 14.54
CA SER A 743 22.41 -6.47 15.92
C SER A 743 23.89 -6.60 16.33
N PHE A 744 24.82 -6.79 15.38
CA PHE A 744 26.25 -6.84 15.66
C PHE A 744 26.84 -5.44 15.92
N GLU A 745 26.47 -4.44 15.12
CA GLU A 745 26.92 -3.05 15.34
C GLU A 745 26.34 -2.48 16.64
N ALA A 746 25.07 -2.77 16.94
CA ALA A 746 24.45 -2.38 18.20
C ALA A 746 25.13 -3.02 19.43
N GLU A 747 25.52 -4.31 19.35
CA GLU A 747 26.36 -4.95 20.39
C GLU A 747 27.69 -4.18 20.58
N GLY A 748 28.32 -3.76 19.48
CA GLY A 748 29.54 -2.94 19.50
C GLY A 748 29.39 -1.58 20.19
N TYR A 749 28.17 -1.02 20.25
CA TYR A 749 27.85 0.20 21.01
C TYR A 749 27.40 -0.08 22.46
N GLY A 750 27.45 -1.33 22.93
CA GLY A 750 27.16 -1.72 24.31
C GLY A 750 25.71 -2.16 24.57
N PHE A 751 24.89 -2.36 23.53
CA PHE A 751 23.53 -2.87 23.68
C PHE A 751 23.54 -4.40 23.95
N SER A 752 22.66 -4.88 24.84
CA SER A 752 22.68 -6.27 25.30
C SER A 752 22.18 -7.26 24.24
N LYS A 753 22.91 -8.38 24.06
CA LYS A 753 22.52 -9.51 23.19
C LYS A 753 21.08 -10.00 23.39
N GLN A 754 20.58 -9.97 24.63
CA GLN A 754 19.22 -10.42 24.96
C GLN A 754 18.19 -9.49 24.30
N TYR A 755 18.33 -8.18 24.47
CA TYR A 755 17.52 -7.15 23.82
C TYR A 755 17.65 -7.18 22.29
N LEU A 756 18.86 -7.45 21.77
CA LEU A 756 19.14 -7.48 20.33
C LEU A 756 18.71 -8.80 19.63
N SER A 757 17.87 -9.62 20.28
CA SER A 757 17.46 -10.94 19.76
C SER A 757 15.95 -11.22 19.56
N PRO A 758 15.02 -10.25 19.46
CA PRO A 758 13.60 -10.54 19.28
C PRO A 758 13.30 -11.32 17.99
N ILE A 759 12.19 -12.04 18.05
CA ILE A 759 11.58 -12.78 16.94
C ILE A 759 10.34 -11.99 16.49
N SER A 760 10.08 -11.97 15.19
CA SER A 760 8.92 -11.30 14.59
C SER A 760 7.59 -11.82 15.14
N PRO A 761 6.51 -11.02 15.13
CA PRO A 761 5.19 -11.45 15.64
C PRO A 761 4.57 -12.67 14.95
N ASP A 762 5.06 -13.06 13.76
CA ASP A 762 4.66 -14.30 13.06
C ASP A 762 5.46 -15.54 13.48
N GLY A 763 6.41 -15.40 14.41
CA GLY A 763 7.27 -16.45 14.96
C GLY A 763 8.39 -16.96 14.05
N LYS A 764 8.58 -16.38 12.85
CA LYS A 764 9.37 -17.00 11.77
C LYS A 764 10.70 -16.32 11.44
N HIS A 765 10.91 -15.08 11.86
CA HIS A 765 12.05 -14.27 11.46
C HIS A 765 12.73 -13.66 12.69
N LYS A 766 14.06 -13.70 12.74
CA LYS A 766 14.83 -12.91 13.73
C LYS A 766 14.93 -11.46 13.26
N VAL A 767 15.18 -10.54 14.21
CA VAL A 767 15.69 -9.21 13.88
C VAL A 767 17.01 -9.30 13.10
N ASP A 768 17.16 -8.42 12.13
CA ASP A 768 18.37 -8.21 11.31
C ASP A 768 19.03 -6.87 11.69
N ALA A 769 18.21 -5.83 11.90
CA ALA A 769 18.66 -4.49 12.28
C ALA A 769 17.59 -3.66 13.03
N PHE A 770 18.05 -2.59 13.68
CA PHE A 770 17.29 -1.60 14.45
C PHE A 770 17.53 -0.18 13.89
N PHE A 771 16.66 0.78 14.24
CA PHE A 771 16.81 2.21 13.94
C PHE A 771 16.17 3.02 15.08
N GLY A 772 16.79 4.13 15.47
CA GLY A 772 16.33 4.98 16.57
C GLY A 772 16.63 4.40 17.96
N LEU A 773 17.68 3.56 18.09
CA LEU A 773 18.09 3.05 19.39
C LEU A 773 18.57 4.18 20.30
N THR A 774 18.23 4.12 21.58
CA THR A 774 18.59 5.12 22.59
C THR A 774 19.36 4.50 23.75
N THR A 775 20.33 5.22 24.30
CA THR A 775 21.04 4.85 25.53
C THR A 775 21.62 6.09 26.21
N ILE A 776 21.91 6.04 27.50
CA ILE A 776 22.57 7.15 28.21
C ILE A 776 24.06 6.84 28.34
N THR A 777 24.92 7.84 28.14
CA THR A 777 26.38 7.60 28.19
C THR A 777 26.82 7.05 29.54
N PHE A 778 27.64 5.98 29.52
CA PHE A 778 28.10 5.20 30.69
C PHE A 778 27.03 4.37 31.43
N MET A 779 25.77 4.30 30.96
CA MET A 779 24.69 3.52 31.62
C MET A 779 25.09 2.07 31.92
N GLN A 780 25.89 1.43 31.05
CA GLN A 780 26.36 0.06 31.23
C GLN A 780 27.16 -0.18 32.53
N HIS A 781 27.82 0.85 33.07
CA HIS A 781 28.63 0.76 34.30
C HIS A 781 27.81 0.82 35.59
N THR A 782 26.49 1.05 35.50
CA THR A 782 25.55 0.94 36.64
C THR A 782 25.29 -0.50 37.06
N LYS A 783 25.56 -1.47 36.17
CA LYS A 783 25.38 -2.89 36.41
C LYS A 783 26.23 -3.35 37.61
N ASN A 784 25.58 -3.90 38.63
CA ASN A 784 26.18 -4.44 39.86
C ASN A 784 27.11 -3.44 40.60
N ASN A 785 26.91 -2.13 40.42
CA ASN A 785 27.77 -1.07 40.96
C ASN A 785 26.94 -0.02 41.71
N TYR A 786 26.67 -0.28 42.99
CA TYR A 786 25.74 0.51 43.81
C TYR A 786 26.05 2.01 43.83
N GLU A 787 27.30 2.41 44.09
CA GLU A 787 27.67 3.82 44.25
C GLU A 787 27.55 4.59 42.92
N PHE A 788 28.04 4.03 41.81
CA PHE A 788 27.86 4.67 40.51
C PHE A 788 26.41 4.65 40.04
N ALA A 789 25.67 3.55 40.23
CA ALA A 789 24.25 3.49 39.87
C ALA A 789 23.41 4.53 40.61
N LYS A 790 23.69 4.72 41.91
CA LYS A 790 23.04 5.73 42.74
C LYS A 790 23.37 7.16 42.29
N PHE A 791 24.64 7.44 42.00
CA PHE A 791 25.06 8.73 41.44
C PHE A 791 24.40 8.99 40.08
N PHE A 792 24.51 8.03 39.16
CA PHE A 792 24.04 8.07 37.78
C PHE A 792 22.54 8.32 37.69
N TRP A 793 21.71 7.46 38.29
CA TRP A 793 20.25 7.61 38.23
C TRP A 793 19.77 8.90 38.93
N SER A 794 20.51 9.41 39.93
CA SER A 794 20.18 10.69 40.57
C SER A 794 20.44 11.91 39.69
N ASP A 795 21.53 11.95 38.91
CA ASP A 795 21.78 13.04 37.95
C ASP A 795 20.84 12.92 36.73
N VAL A 796 20.60 11.68 36.26
CA VAL A 796 19.69 11.37 35.14
C VAL A 796 18.25 11.80 35.44
N MET A 797 17.66 11.42 36.57
CA MET A 797 16.28 11.83 36.92
C MET A 797 16.12 13.33 37.15
N LYS A 798 17.21 14.01 37.53
CA LYS A 798 17.23 15.46 37.77
C LYS A 798 17.32 16.26 36.47
N ASN A 799 18.20 15.86 35.56
CA ASN A 799 18.58 16.66 34.39
C ASN A 799 17.94 16.21 33.07
N LEU A 800 17.39 14.99 33.00
CA LEU A 800 16.66 14.49 31.84
C LEU A 800 15.15 14.39 32.11
N ASP A 801 14.37 14.35 31.03
CA ASP A 801 12.93 14.14 31.06
C ASP A 801 12.58 12.74 30.53
N ALA A 802 11.74 12.03 31.26
CA ALA A 802 11.37 10.64 30.98
C ALA A 802 10.79 10.44 29.56
N GLU A 803 10.06 11.42 29.04
CA GLU A 803 9.46 11.37 27.69
C GLU A 803 10.50 11.27 26.57
N VAL A 804 11.71 11.81 26.79
CA VAL A 804 12.79 11.77 25.80
C VAL A 804 13.45 10.38 25.76
N LEU A 805 13.23 9.55 26.79
CA LEU A 805 13.80 8.20 26.91
C LEU A 805 12.91 7.14 26.24
N THR A 806 11.58 7.29 26.33
CA THR A 806 10.56 6.34 25.83
C THR A 806 10.28 6.51 24.33
N GLN A 807 11.32 6.52 23.50
CA GLN A 807 11.19 6.67 22.04
C GLN A 807 10.84 5.34 21.36
N LYS A 808 9.94 5.41 20.36
CA LYS A 808 9.51 4.23 19.57
C LYS A 808 10.60 3.79 18.60
N ILE A 809 11.21 2.64 18.87
CA ILE A 809 12.23 2.06 17.99
C ILE A 809 11.62 1.40 16.74
N LYS A 810 12.40 1.32 15.66
CA LYS A 810 11.99 0.63 14.42
C LYS A 810 12.89 -0.58 14.14
N VAL A 811 12.27 -1.74 13.97
CA VAL A 811 12.92 -3.05 13.86
C VAL A 811 12.71 -3.64 12.47
N TYR A 812 13.76 -4.25 11.91
CA TYR A 812 13.78 -4.84 10.58
C TYR A 812 13.98 -6.35 10.68
N TRP A 813 13.11 -7.13 10.01
CA TRP A 813 13.02 -8.58 10.21
C TRP A 813 13.56 -9.37 9.02
N GLY A 814 14.50 -10.28 9.30
CA GLY A 814 15.15 -11.14 8.31
C GLY A 814 16.04 -10.38 7.33
N HIS A 815 16.71 -11.15 6.46
CA HIS A 815 17.78 -10.62 5.60
C HIS A 815 17.32 -9.55 4.60
N SER A 816 18.27 -8.66 4.27
CA SER A 816 18.24 -7.45 3.43
C SER A 816 17.60 -7.51 2.02
N HIS A 817 16.98 -8.63 1.63
CA HIS A 817 16.30 -8.83 0.35
C HIS A 817 14.81 -9.20 0.50
N LYS A 818 14.29 -9.30 1.73
CA LYS A 818 12.87 -9.55 2.01
C LYS A 818 12.13 -8.28 2.42
N ARG A 819 10.83 -8.21 2.14
CA ARG A 819 9.97 -7.02 2.37
C ARG A 819 10.02 -6.48 3.82
N GLY A 820 10.06 -7.37 4.82
CA GLY A 820 10.19 -7.02 6.24
C GLY A 820 11.53 -6.38 6.64
N ALA A 821 12.57 -6.53 5.82
CA ALA A 821 13.87 -5.88 5.99
C ALA A 821 13.93 -4.47 5.37
N ILE A 822 12.93 -4.11 4.56
CA ILE A 822 12.83 -2.84 3.82
C ILE A 822 11.85 -1.89 4.52
N GLU A 823 10.61 -2.32 4.73
CA GLU A 823 9.55 -1.46 5.29
C GLU A 823 9.78 -1.20 6.79
N GLY A 824 10.10 -2.25 7.57
CA GLY A 824 10.40 -2.21 9.01
C GLY A 824 9.17 -1.94 9.90
N THR A 825 9.13 -2.57 11.07
CA THR A 825 8.03 -2.48 12.04
C THR A 825 8.41 -1.53 13.17
N LEU A 826 7.55 -0.55 13.49
CA LEU A 826 7.65 0.18 14.76
C LEU A 826 7.23 -0.76 15.89
N LEU A 827 8.04 -0.85 16.94
CA LEU A 827 7.66 -1.54 18.17
C LEU A 827 7.33 -0.51 19.23
N ASP A 828 6.08 -0.57 19.69
CA ASP A 828 5.64 0.11 20.91
C ASP A 828 6.20 -0.64 22.12
N ASP A 829 6.46 0.08 23.22
CA ASP A 829 6.96 -0.43 24.51
C ASP A 829 8.30 -1.22 24.45
N ALA A 830 9.14 -0.95 23.44
CA ALA A 830 10.39 -1.66 23.17
C ALA A 830 11.67 -0.82 23.32
N ASP A 831 11.66 0.30 24.06
CA ASP A 831 12.86 1.11 24.26
C ASP A 831 13.93 0.39 25.11
N TYR A 832 15.21 0.69 24.87
CA TYR A 832 16.31 -0.03 25.51
C TYR A 832 16.49 0.33 26.99
N ILE A 833 16.09 1.52 27.43
CA ILE A 833 16.34 2.01 28.78
C ILE A 833 15.35 1.34 29.75
N SER A 834 14.06 1.34 29.41
CA SER A 834 13.02 0.57 30.11
C SER A 834 13.29 -0.94 30.05
N TRP A 835 13.85 -1.45 28.95
CA TRP A 835 14.29 -2.86 28.91
C TRP A 835 15.45 -3.11 29.87
N PHE A 836 16.49 -2.27 29.86
CA PHE A 836 17.72 -2.45 30.63
C PHE A 836 17.43 -2.52 32.13
N VAL A 837 16.65 -1.57 32.66
CA VAL A 837 16.33 -1.54 34.09
C VAL A 837 15.49 -2.74 34.55
N LYS A 838 14.67 -3.32 33.66
CA LYS A 838 13.83 -4.50 33.95
C LYS A 838 14.54 -5.85 33.79
N HIS A 839 15.75 -5.88 33.21
CA HIS A 839 16.48 -7.11 32.87
C HIS A 839 17.95 -7.14 33.33
N ILE A 840 18.51 -6.02 33.78
CA ILE A 840 19.88 -5.89 34.30
C ILE A 840 19.84 -5.39 35.73
N GLU A 841 20.68 -5.98 36.59
CA GLU A 841 20.87 -5.59 38.00
C GLU A 841 21.56 -4.22 38.08
N CYS A 842 20.80 -3.13 37.90
CA CYS A 842 21.31 -1.76 37.86
C CYS A 842 20.55 -0.78 38.77
N MET A 843 19.50 -1.22 39.48
CA MET A 843 18.71 -0.35 40.34
C MET A 843 19.21 -0.42 41.79
N PRO A 844 19.75 0.67 42.36
CA PRO A 844 20.40 0.65 43.67
C PRO A 844 19.37 0.57 44.81
N THR A 845 19.52 -0.39 45.72
CA THR A 845 18.51 -0.73 46.74
C THR A 845 18.84 -0.22 48.15
N THR A 846 17.84 -0.26 49.04
CA THR A 846 18.02 0.02 50.47
C THR A 846 19.05 -0.91 51.14
N VAL A 847 19.23 -2.13 50.63
CA VAL A 847 20.21 -3.12 51.14
C VAL A 847 21.60 -3.00 50.50
N LYS A 848 21.85 -1.91 49.75
CA LYS A 848 23.11 -1.61 49.03
C LYS A 848 23.51 -2.61 47.93
N THR A 849 22.54 -3.34 47.38
CA THR A 849 22.71 -4.13 46.15
C THR A 849 22.25 -3.32 44.93
N CYS A 850 22.51 -3.86 43.73
CA CYS A 850 21.76 -3.49 42.53
C CYS A 850 20.84 -4.66 42.17
N GLU A 851 19.57 -4.38 41.91
CA GLU A 851 18.56 -5.39 41.55
C GLU A 851 17.86 -5.01 40.23
N LEU A 852 16.96 -5.87 39.76
CA LEU A 852 16.04 -5.56 38.67
C LEU A 852 14.96 -4.57 39.13
N SER A 853 14.55 -3.64 38.27
CA SER A 853 13.57 -2.60 38.64
C SER A 853 12.20 -3.17 38.99
N ASN A 854 11.75 -4.18 38.23
CA ASN A 854 10.50 -4.91 38.45
C ASN A 854 10.53 -5.89 39.64
N SER A 855 11.69 -6.13 40.27
CA SER A 855 11.79 -6.98 41.47
C SER A 855 11.65 -6.19 42.76
N ILE A 856 12.00 -4.89 42.74
CA ILE A 856 12.02 -4.01 43.91
C ILE A 856 10.73 -3.21 44.08
N PHE A 857 10.43 -2.85 45.32
CA PHE A 857 9.28 -2.03 45.67
C PHE A 857 9.62 -0.53 45.61
N ILE A 858 8.63 0.27 45.21
CA ILE A 858 8.68 1.72 45.32
C ILE A 858 8.81 2.13 46.79
N ASP A 859 9.47 3.25 47.08
CA ASP A 859 9.54 3.79 48.45
C ASP A 859 8.16 4.30 48.90
N SER A 860 7.36 3.38 49.46
CA SER A 860 6.05 3.64 50.06
C SER A 860 6.07 3.26 51.53
N LYS A 861 5.58 4.18 52.37
CA LYS A 861 5.45 3.98 53.81
C LYS A 861 4.56 2.79 54.15
N GLU A 862 3.41 2.66 53.49
CA GLU A 862 2.44 1.59 53.71
C GLU A 862 3.03 0.20 53.42
N LEU A 863 3.80 0.09 52.32
CA LEU A 863 4.50 -1.14 51.96
C LEU A 863 5.64 -1.44 52.95
N LYS A 864 6.37 -0.43 53.44
CA LYS A 864 7.43 -0.63 54.44
C LYS A 864 6.88 -1.07 55.81
N GLU A 865 5.74 -0.54 56.24
CA GLU A 865 5.09 -0.97 57.49
C GLU A 865 4.64 -2.44 57.40
N LEU A 866 4.03 -2.84 56.28
CA LEU A 866 3.57 -4.20 56.02
C LEU A 866 4.73 -5.20 55.81
N CYS A 867 5.70 -4.87 54.95
CA CYS A 867 6.79 -5.76 54.55
C CYS A 867 8.01 -5.76 55.49
N GLY A 868 8.19 -4.73 56.33
CA GLY A 868 9.39 -4.56 57.13
C GLY A 868 10.69 -4.57 56.30
N GLU A 869 11.77 -5.06 56.91
CA GLU A 869 13.07 -5.23 56.24
C GLU A 869 13.14 -6.49 55.35
N TYR A 870 12.09 -7.31 55.32
CA TYR A 870 12.07 -8.58 54.59
C TYR A 870 11.99 -8.42 53.06
N MET A 871 11.76 -7.20 52.53
CA MET A 871 11.64 -6.92 51.09
C MET A 871 12.55 -5.78 50.63
N CYS A 872 12.99 -5.82 49.37
CA CYS A 872 13.92 -4.85 48.79
C CYS A 872 13.18 -3.62 48.24
N PHE A 873 13.61 -2.44 48.66
CA PHE A 873 13.06 -1.15 48.21
C PHE A 873 14.11 -0.37 47.40
N SER A 874 13.65 0.50 46.50
CA SER A 874 14.52 1.48 45.84
C SER A 874 15.25 2.37 46.86
N SER A 875 16.53 2.70 46.62
CA SER A 875 17.26 3.75 47.35
C SER A 875 17.30 5.10 46.64
N ILE A 876 16.65 5.21 45.47
CA ILE A 876 16.42 6.45 44.74
C ILE A 876 14.92 6.81 44.79
N LEU A 877 14.63 8.10 45.01
CA LEU A 877 13.27 8.63 45.07
C LEU A 877 12.84 9.08 43.68
N LEU A 878 11.63 8.71 43.26
CA LEU A 878 11.05 9.18 41.99
C LEU A 878 10.55 10.63 42.14
N PRO A 879 10.77 11.53 41.17
CA PRO A 879 10.26 12.91 41.24
C PRO A 879 8.73 12.95 41.22
N GLN A 880 8.11 13.56 42.23
CA GLN A 880 6.64 13.64 42.34
C GLN A 880 5.98 14.41 41.18
N GLU A 881 6.71 15.35 40.56
CA GLU A 881 6.21 16.23 39.49
C GLU A 881 6.42 15.67 38.07
N LYS A 882 7.21 14.60 37.88
CA LYS A 882 7.51 13.99 36.57
C LYS A 882 6.90 12.59 36.48
N THR A 883 5.63 12.50 36.08
CA THR A 883 4.80 11.29 36.10
C THR A 883 5.43 10.05 35.47
N ASN A 884 6.10 10.21 34.32
CA ASN A 884 6.36 9.10 33.40
C ASN A 884 7.53 8.18 33.83
N TRP A 885 8.35 8.58 34.82
CA TRP A 885 9.41 7.72 35.39
C TRP A 885 8.88 6.40 35.97
N HIS A 886 7.62 6.38 36.43
CA HIS A 886 6.97 5.18 36.96
C HIS A 886 6.84 4.06 35.90
N GLY A 887 6.61 4.40 34.62
CA GLY A 887 6.48 3.42 33.54
C GLY A 887 7.82 2.82 33.07
N ILE A 888 8.88 3.65 33.07
CA ILE A 888 10.25 3.23 32.75
C ILE A 888 10.74 2.21 33.79
N PHE A 889 10.69 2.58 35.07
CA PHE A 889 11.24 1.75 36.14
C PHE A 889 10.30 0.64 36.61
N ASP A 890 8.97 0.79 36.56
CA ASP A 890 8.02 -0.31 36.81
C ASP A 890 8.22 -0.99 38.18
N PHE A 891 8.53 -0.16 39.19
CA PHE A 891 8.70 -0.60 40.58
C PHE A 891 7.38 -1.18 41.12
N LYS A 892 7.47 -2.24 41.94
CA LYS A 892 6.28 -2.83 42.57
C LYS A 892 5.59 -1.81 43.49
N THR A 893 4.36 -1.43 43.14
CA THR A 893 3.48 -0.54 43.91
C THR A 893 2.54 -1.28 44.86
N LYS A 894 2.43 -2.61 44.73
CA LYS A 894 1.66 -3.51 45.60
C LYS A 894 2.31 -4.89 45.65
N LEU A 895 2.01 -5.68 46.69
CA LEU A 895 2.40 -7.08 46.75
C LEU A 895 1.55 -7.93 45.77
N SER A 896 2.19 -8.83 45.04
CA SER A 896 1.51 -9.95 44.39
C SER A 896 1.19 -11.07 45.38
N ILE A 897 0.37 -12.03 44.95
CA ILE A 897 0.08 -13.27 45.70
C ILE A 897 1.35 -14.04 46.10
N ASP A 898 2.39 -14.00 45.24
CA ASP A 898 3.69 -14.60 45.50
C ASP A 898 4.50 -13.81 46.53
N ASP A 899 4.47 -12.48 46.46
CA ASP A 899 5.17 -11.61 47.40
C ASP A 899 4.61 -11.79 48.83
N TYR A 900 3.29 -11.97 48.99
CA TYR A 900 2.68 -12.31 50.28
C TYR A 900 3.17 -13.66 50.84
N PHE A 901 3.28 -14.70 50.00
CA PHE A 901 3.77 -16.01 50.45
C PHE A 901 5.27 -16.01 50.75
N VAL A 902 6.08 -15.28 49.97
CA VAL A 902 7.51 -15.06 50.25
C VAL A 902 7.68 -14.28 51.56
N LEU A 903 6.88 -13.23 51.80
CA LEU A 903 6.90 -12.48 53.05
C LEU A 903 6.54 -13.36 54.26
N LEU A 904 5.51 -14.20 54.15
CA LEU A 904 5.14 -15.14 55.22
C LEU A 904 6.24 -16.19 55.50
N GLN A 905 6.97 -16.69 54.49
CA GLN A 905 8.09 -17.59 54.75
C GLN A 905 9.31 -16.86 55.32
N LYS A 906 9.64 -15.64 54.87
CA LYS A 906 10.72 -14.84 55.49
C LYS A 906 10.43 -14.49 56.97
N ILE A 907 9.16 -14.21 57.30
CA ILE A 907 8.70 -13.98 58.67
C ILE A 907 8.80 -15.26 59.52
N ARG A 908 8.53 -16.43 58.93
CA ARG A 908 8.73 -17.74 59.58
C ARG A 908 10.20 -18.04 59.83
N ASP A 909 11.06 -17.78 58.84
CA ASP A 909 12.51 -18.03 58.95
C ASP A 909 13.19 -17.13 60.01
N ASP A 910 12.57 -16.00 60.36
CA ASP A 910 12.91 -15.19 61.54
C ASP A 910 12.06 -15.57 62.78
N GLU A 911 12.24 -16.80 63.26
CA GLU A 911 11.57 -17.31 64.46
C GLU A 911 11.84 -16.46 65.72
N LYS A 912 12.92 -15.65 65.74
CA LYS A 912 13.29 -14.81 66.89
C LYS A 912 12.30 -13.67 67.10
N ASN A 913 11.82 -13.06 66.02
CA ASN A 913 10.91 -11.92 66.03
C ASN A 913 9.43 -12.33 65.85
N LEU A 914 9.10 -13.62 66.04
CA LEU A 914 7.75 -14.15 65.85
C LEU A 914 6.67 -13.37 66.62
N LYS A 915 6.95 -12.97 67.87
CA LYS A 915 6.00 -12.22 68.72
C LYS A 915 5.58 -10.88 68.11
N ASP A 916 6.55 -10.13 67.62
CA ASP A 916 6.33 -8.80 67.03
C ASP A 916 5.70 -8.92 65.63
N ASN A 917 5.93 -10.04 64.95
CA ASN A 917 5.28 -10.38 63.69
C ASN A 917 3.86 -10.96 63.82
N LEU A 918 3.34 -11.28 65.03
CA LEU A 918 2.02 -11.94 65.17
C LEU A 918 0.87 -11.12 64.57
N ASP A 919 0.79 -9.81 64.84
CA ASP A 919 -0.24 -8.96 64.23
C ASP A 919 0.05 -8.69 62.75
N ARG A 920 1.33 -8.57 62.34
CA ARG A 920 1.73 -8.49 60.92
C ARG A 920 1.23 -9.70 60.13
N ILE A 921 1.30 -10.91 60.68
CA ILE A 921 0.76 -12.13 60.04
C ILE A 921 -0.77 -12.03 59.88
N GLN A 922 -1.50 -11.56 60.90
CA GLN A 922 -2.95 -11.37 60.79
C GLN A 922 -3.34 -10.24 59.81
N ILE A 923 -2.55 -9.17 59.73
CA ILE A 923 -2.72 -8.09 58.74
C ILE A 923 -2.46 -8.63 57.31
N ILE A 924 -1.41 -9.44 57.10
CA ILE A 924 -1.16 -10.12 55.82
C ILE A 924 -2.36 -11.02 55.45
N TYR A 925 -2.90 -11.79 56.39
CA TYR A 925 -4.12 -12.56 56.15
C TYR A 925 -5.32 -11.67 55.82
N SER A 926 -5.51 -10.53 56.48
CA SER A 926 -6.58 -9.57 56.16
C SER A 926 -6.43 -8.97 54.76
N HIS A 927 -5.21 -8.64 54.33
CA HIS A 927 -4.94 -8.20 52.96
C HIS A 927 -5.24 -9.30 51.94
N ILE A 928 -4.79 -10.54 52.17
CA ILE A 928 -5.12 -11.68 51.31
C ILE A 928 -6.64 -11.90 51.24
N LEU A 929 -7.35 -11.89 52.38
CA LEU A 929 -8.80 -12.06 52.45
C LEU A 929 -9.60 -10.94 51.74
N LYS A 930 -9.02 -9.76 51.57
CA LYS A 930 -9.59 -8.66 50.79
C LYS A 930 -9.30 -8.82 49.28
N GLU A 931 -8.07 -9.16 48.93
CA GLU A 931 -7.63 -9.22 47.52
C GLU A 931 -8.06 -10.53 46.81
N ILE A 932 -8.30 -11.63 47.55
CA ILE A 932 -8.65 -12.95 47.01
C ILE A 932 -9.91 -12.95 46.13
N TYR A 933 -10.83 -12.00 46.32
CA TYR A 933 -11.98 -11.85 45.46
C TYR A 933 -11.60 -11.37 44.04
N TYR A 934 -10.59 -10.50 43.93
CA TYR A 934 -10.17 -9.84 42.70
C TYR A 934 -9.15 -10.65 41.89
N TRP A 935 -8.47 -11.62 42.50
CA TRP A 935 -7.50 -12.49 41.82
C TRP A 935 -8.14 -13.30 40.68
N SER A 936 -7.46 -13.38 39.54
CA SER A 936 -7.86 -14.16 38.37
C SER A 936 -7.84 -15.68 38.62
N SER A 937 -8.39 -16.45 37.67
CA SER A 937 -8.35 -17.92 37.73
C SER A 937 -6.91 -18.45 37.77
N ASP A 938 -6.01 -17.87 36.97
CA ASP A 938 -4.64 -18.32 36.85
C ASP A 938 -3.75 -17.90 38.03
N GLU A 939 -3.97 -16.71 38.64
CA GLU A 939 -3.30 -16.34 39.90
C GLU A 939 -3.68 -17.31 41.04
N ARG A 940 -4.98 -17.62 41.20
CA ARG A 940 -5.46 -18.60 42.19
C ARG A 940 -4.89 -20.00 41.92
N LYS A 941 -4.74 -20.39 40.66
CA LYS A 941 -4.17 -21.67 40.23
C LYS A 941 -2.66 -21.76 40.51
N ALA A 942 -1.91 -20.68 40.24
CA ALA A 942 -0.48 -20.59 40.55
C ALA A 942 -0.23 -20.67 42.07
N ALA A 943 -1.02 -19.95 42.87
CA ALA A 943 -0.96 -20.02 44.33
C ALA A 943 -1.30 -21.42 44.87
N LYS A 944 -2.33 -22.09 44.35
CA LYS A 944 -2.68 -23.47 44.75
C LYS A 944 -1.54 -24.48 44.56
N ALA A 945 -0.56 -24.21 43.69
CA ALA A 945 0.66 -25.02 43.60
C ALA A 945 1.66 -24.71 44.73
N LYS A 946 1.90 -23.43 45.03
CA LYS A 946 2.88 -22.99 46.06
C LYS A 946 2.44 -23.23 47.50
N VAL A 947 1.13 -23.35 47.73
CA VAL A 947 0.51 -23.73 49.01
C VAL A 947 1.04 -25.06 49.57
N GLU A 948 1.52 -25.99 48.72
CA GLU A 948 2.02 -27.30 49.18
C GLU A 948 3.33 -27.22 49.98
N SER A 949 4.08 -26.12 49.83
CA SER A 949 5.26 -25.79 50.64
C SER A 949 5.01 -24.70 51.70
N LEU A 950 3.78 -24.16 51.80
CA LEU A 950 3.48 -23.02 52.65
C LEU A 950 3.23 -23.45 54.10
N TYR A 951 4.03 -22.92 55.02
CA TYR A 951 3.83 -23.07 56.46
C TYR A 951 3.01 -21.90 57.01
N LEU A 952 2.03 -22.21 57.85
CA LEU A 952 1.14 -21.26 58.52
C LEU A 952 1.08 -21.58 60.03
N LEU A 953 0.66 -20.60 60.82
CA LEU A 953 0.65 -20.67 62.28
C LEU A 953 -0.63 -21.33 62.82
N THR A 954 -0.50 -22.29 63.74
CA THR A 954 -1.61 -22.88 64.50
C THR A 954 -2.03 -22.02 65.69
N GLU A 955 -3.24 -22.23 66.23
CA GLU A 955 -3.74 -21.51 67.41
C GLU A 955 -2.76 -21.54 68.61
N ASN A 956 -2.03 -22.64 68.80
CA ASN A 956 -0.97 -22.81 69.80
C ASN A 956 0.44 -22.37 69.33
N ASP A 957 0.50 -21.43 68.38
CA ASP A 957 1.72 -20.76 67.88
C ASP A 957 2.81 -21.73 67.37
N GLN A 958 2.41 -22.76 66.63
CA GLN A 958 3.33 -23.69 65.95
C GLN A 958 3.21 -23.57 64.43
N TRP A 959 4.33 -23.57 63.72
CA TRP A 959 4.34 -23.60 62.25
C TRP A 959 4.01 -25.01 61.72
N LYS A 960 2.99 -25.12 60.87
CA LYS A 960 2.60 -26.36 60.17
C LYS A 960 2.31 -26.08 58.70
N LEU A 961 2.52 -27.08 57.84
CA LEU A 961 2.11 -27.04 56.43
C LEU A 961 0.60 -26.82 56.32
N ALA A 962 0.16 -25.93 55.43
CA ALA A 962 -1.25 -25.57 55.25
C ALA A 962 -2.16 -26.78 54.99
N SER A 963 -1.70 -27.76 54.21
CA SER A 963 -2.41 -29.02 53.90
C SER A 963 -2.69 -29.93 55.10
N ASN A 964 -2.01 -29.69 56.23
CA ASN A 964 -2.16 -30.44 57.48
C ASN A 964 -2.99 -29.69 58.53
N LEU A 965 -3.49 -28.49 58.21
CA LEU A 965 -4.34 -27.69 59.10
C LEU A 965 -5.84 -28.02 58.93
N TYR A 966 -6.58 -27.73 59.99
CA TYR A 966 -8.03 -27.86 60.08
C TYR A 966 -8.70 -26.51 60.39
N PHE A 967 -9.99 -26.40 60.09
CA PHE A 967 -10.85 -25.30 60.48
C PHE A 967 -12.26 -25.84 60.83
N TYR A 968 -12.83 -25.38 61.94
CA TYR A 968 -14.17 -25.79 62.39
C TYR A 968 -15.20 -24.72 62.02
N MET A 969 -16.25 -25.13 61.30
CA MET A 969 -17.14 -24.17 60.63
C MET A 969 -18.19 -23.52 61.55
N GLU A 970 -18.47 -24.10 62.73
CA GLU A 970 -19.67 -23.79 63.51
C GLU A 970 -19.39 -23.12 64.87
N SER A 971 -18.14 -22.70 65.15
CA SER A 971 -17.80 -21.92 66.34
C SER A 971 -18.20 -20.44 66.19
N HIS A 972 -19.48 -20.14 66.34
CA HIS A 972 -19.95 -18.77 66.53
C HIS A 972 -19.74 -18.31 67.98
N GLY A 973 -18.72 -17.47 68.20
CA GLY A 973 -18.36 -16.95 69.52
C GLY A 973 -17.27 -17.77 70.23
N THR A 974 -16.71 -17.18 71.29
CA THR A 974 -15.52 -17.70 71.99
C THR A 974 -15.86 -18.86 72.93
N ASN A 975 -15.66 -20.09 72.46
CA ASN A 975 -15.13 -21.21 73.28
C ASN A 975 -14.72 -22.37 72.35
N ASN A 976 -13.47 -22.33 71.89
CA ASN A 976 -12.90 -23.30 70.95
C ASN A 976 -12.45 -24.58 71.69
N ASN A 977 -13.34 -25.21 72.46
CA ASN A 977 -13.05 -26.43 73.23
C ASN A 977 -13.06 -27.71 72.37
N LEU A 978 -12.51 -27.61 71.15
CA LEU A 978 -11.96 -28.74 70.42
C LEU A 978 -10.59 -29.05 71.03
N ASN A 979 -10.35 -30.32 71.33
CA ASN A 979 -9.16 -30.76 72.06
C ASN A 979 -7.85 -30.48 71.27
N ASP A 980 -6.73 -30.24 71.96
CA ASP A 980 -5.42 -29.86 71.40
C ASP A 980 -4.84 -30.82 70.34
N ALA A 981 -5.44 -32.01 70.22
CA ALA A 981 -5.10 -33.03 69.22
C ALA A 981 -5.36 -32.62 67.75
N ILE A 982 -6.12 -31.54 67.49
CA ILE A 982 -6.45 -31.08 66.13
C ILE A 982 -5.77 -29.73 65.83
N PRO A 983 -4.79 -29.67 64.91
CA PRO A 983 -4.07 -28.43 64.59
C PRO A 983 -4.93 -27.47 63.75
N CYS A 984 -5.62 -26.54 64.42
CA CYS A 984 -6.40 -25.48 63.79
C CYS A 984 -5.53 -24.28 63.38
N LEU A 985 -5.83 -23.67 62.23
CA LEU A 985 -5.21 -22.43 61.75
C LEU A 985 -5.51 -21.25 62.71
N LYS A 986 -4.49 -20.46 63.07
CA LYS A 986 -4.65 -19.25 63.90
C LYS A 986 -5.23 -18.08 63.11
N LEU A 987 -6.48 -17.76 63.37
CA LEU A 987 -7.15 -16.57 62.82
C LEU A 987 -7.79 -15.75 63.94
N ASP A 988 -7.55 -14.44 63.90
CA ASP A 988 -8.20 -13.50 64.81
C ASP A 988 -9.68 -13.26 64.49
N TYR A 989 -10.35 -12.42 65.27
CA TYR A 989 -11.76 -12.07 65.05
C TYR A 989 -12.02 -11.34 63.72
N ARG A 990 -11.07 -10.56 63.20
CA ARG A 990 -11.20 -9.83 61.92
C ARG A 990 -11.24 -10.83 60.76
N ASN A 991 -10.31 -11.79 60.78
CA ASN A 991 -10.13 -12.78 59.72
C ASN A 991 -11.17 -13.92 59.81
N ARG A 992 -11.56 -14.36 61.02
CA ARG A 992 -12.60 -15.39 61.23
C ARG A 992 -13.99 -15.00 60.72
N ASN A 993 -14.34 -13.72 60.75
CA ASN A 993 -15.66 -13.23 60.34
C ASN A 993 -15.69 -12.66 58.90
N ASN A 994 -14.62 -12.86 58.12
CA ASN A 994 -14.53 -12.33 56.76
C ASN A 994 -15.36 -13.18 55.77
N SER A 995 -16.17 -12.52 54.92
CA SER A 995 -17.02 -13.18 53.92
C SER A 995 -16.26 -14.05 52.90
N HIS A 996 -14.98 -13.79 52.68
CA HIS A 996 -14.12 -14.53 51.76
C HIS A 996 -13.33 -15.66 52.43
N LEU A 997 -13.50 -15.89 53.74
CA LEU A 997 -12.82 -16.95 54.48
C LEU A 997 -12.98 -18.35 53.84
N PRO A 998 -14.16 -18.78 53.35
CA PRO A 998 -14.29 -20.09 52.68
C PRO A 998 -13.38 -20.22 51.45
N GLN A 999 -13.21 -19.12 50.70
CA GLN A 999 -12.39 -19.07 49.49
C GLN A 999 -10.89 -19.10 49.83
N PHE A 1000 -10.49 -18.49 50.95
CA PHE A 1000 -9.13 -18.53 51.50
C PHE A 1000 -8.77 -19.93 52.03
N LEU A 1001 -9.66 -20.57 52.79
CA LEU A 1001 -9.46 -21.94 53.27
C LEU A 1001 -9.36 -22.95 52.10
N GLU A 1002 -10.16 -22.77 51.04
CA GLU A 1002 -10.10 -23.60 49.83
C GLU A 1002 -8.81 -23.37 49.03
N LEU A 1003 -8.35 -22.11 48.90
CA LEU A 1003 -7.07 -21.77 48.27
C LEU A 1003 -5.91 -22.46 49.00
N LEU A 1004 -5.93 -22.42 50.33
CA LEU A 1004 -4.92 -23.00 51.23
C LEU A 1004 -5.03 -24.52 51.43
N LYS A 1005 -6.02 -25.19 50.81
CA LYS A 1005 -6.28 -26.64 50.96
C LYS A 1005 -6.54 -27.09 52.42
N ILE A 1006 -7.09 -26.20 53.26
CA ILE A 1006 -7.34 -26.44 54.69
C ILE A 1006 -8.64 -27.24 54.89
N LYS A 1007 -8.61 -28.24 55.79
CA LYS A 1007 -9.72 -29.19 55.99
C LYS A 1007 -10.82 -28.61 56.87
N GLN A 1008 -12.05 -28.57 56.36
CA GLN A 1008 -13.23 -28.09 57.09
C GLN A 1008 -13.91 -29.23 57.87
N ILE A 1009 -14.38 -28.96 59.09
CA ILE A 1009 -15.16 -29.89 59.94
C ILE A 1009 -16.56 -29.30 60.21
N ARG A 1010 -17.62 -30.13 60.14
CA ARG A 1010 -19.03 -29.75 60.31
C ARG A 1010 -19.77 -30.68 61.29
N MET A 1011 -20.91 -30.23 61.83
CA MET A 1011 -21.69 -30.95 62.84
C MET A 1011 -22.31 -32.27 62.33
N ASN A 1012 -22.62 -32.37 61.03
CA ASN A 1012 -23.11 -33.62 60.41
C ASN A 1012 -22.03 -34.71 60.30
N ASP A 1013 -20.75 -34.38 60.49
CA ASP A 1013 -19.66 -35.36 60.47
C ASP A 1013 -19.57 -36.13 61.81
N LEU A 1014 -20.37 -35.74 62.82
CA LEU A 1014 -20.33 -36.26 64.19
C LEU A 1014 -21.36 -37.37 64.42
N LYS A 1015 -20.99 -38.37 65.25
CA LYS A 1015 -21.86 -39.51 65.60
C LYS A 1015 -22.28 -39.49 67.07
N LEU A 1016 -23.52 -39.90 67.34
CA LEU A 1016 -24.12 -40.07 68.66
C LEU A 1016 -23.72 -41.41 69.31
N ALA A 1017 -23.72 -41.49 70.64
CA ALA A 1017 -23.52 -42.73 71.41
C ALA A 1017 -24.84 -43.30 71.98
N ASP A 1018 -25.08 -44.61 71.82
CA ASP A 1018 -26.31 -45.30 72.22
C ASP A 1018 -26.51 -45.37 73.75
N LYS A 1019 -27.58 -44.74 74.25
CA LYS A 1019 -28.00 -44.79 75.67
C LYS A 1019 -29.52 -44.72 75.86
N LYS A 1020 -30.07 -45.65 76.66
CA LYS A 1020 -31.42 -45.69 77.28
C LYS A 1020 -32.54 -44.87 76.58
N SER A 1021 -32.75 -45.13 75.30
CA SER A 1021 -33.81 -44.56 74.48
C SER A 1021 -35.19 -45.17 74.80
N SER A 1022 -36.25 -44.37 74.76
CA SER A 1022 -37.65 -44.85 74.75
C SER A 1022 -38.53 -44.01 73.81
N PRO A 1023 -39.62 -44.57 73.24
CA PRO A 1023 -40.58 -43.79 72.46
C PRO A 1023 -41.20 -42.64 73.25
N ALA A 1024 -41.23 -41.44 72.68
CA ALA A 1024 -41.73 -40.22 73.32
C ALA A 1024 -43.26 -40.06 73.19
N GLU A 1025 -44.03 -41.06 73.67
CA GLU A 1025 -45.48 -41.16 73.40
C GLU A 1025 -46.35 -40.02 73.97
N HIS A 1026 -45.86 -39.28 74.96
CA HIS A 1026 -46.53 -38.05 75.42
C HIS A 1026 -46.31 -36.88 74.46
N PHE A 1027 -45.12 -36.78 73.86
CA PHE A 1027 -44.80 -35.77 72.87
C PHE A 1027 -45.54 -36.03 71.55
N ARG A 1028 -45.57 -37.29 71.09
CA ARG A 1028 -46.31 -37.71 69.89
C ARG A 1028 -47.81 -37.37 70.00
N ARG A 1029 -48.44 -37.65 71.13
CA ARG A 1029 -49.84 -37.25 71.39
C ARG A 1029 -50.05 -35.74 71.38
N LYS A 1030 -49.17 -34.95 72.00
CA LYS A 1030 -49.29 -33.48 71.99
C LYS A 1030 -49.13 -32.90 70.58
N LEU A 1031 -48.23 -33.44 69.76
CA LEU A 1031 -48.09 -33.06 68.35
C LEU A 1031 -49.35 -33.36 67.52
N ILE A 1032 -49.99 -34.51 67.75
CA ILE A 1032 -51.24 -34.88 67.07
C ILE A 1032 -52.39 -33.97 67.49
N GLU A 1033 -52.53 -33.68 68.79
CA GLU A 1033 -53.57 -32.77 69.34
C GLU A 1033 -53.56 -31.40 68.66
N ILE A 1034 -52.36 -30.83 68.44
CA ILE A 1034 -52.22 -29.47 67.88
C ILE A 1034 -52.19 -29.42 66.35
N SER A 1035 -52.07 -30.57 65.66
CA SER A 1035 -51.91 -30.60 64.20
C SER A 1035 -53.06 -29.92 63.43
N PRO A 1036 -54.36 -30.10 63.78
CA PRO A 1036 -55.46 -29.38 63.11
C PRO A 1036 -55.34 -27.86 63.21
N PHE A 1037 -54.88 -27.34 64.35
CA PHE A 1037 -54.66 -25.91 64.57
C PHE A 1037 -53.45 -25.42 63.76
N LEU A 1038 -52.32 -26.14 63.80
CA LEU A 1038 -51.14 -25.85 62.99
C LEU A 1038 -51.48 -25.80 61.48
N LYS A 1039 -52.29 -26.76 61.00
CA LYS A 1039 -52.82 -26.80 59.63
C LYS A 1039 -53.65 -25.57 59.26
N LYS A 1040 -54.60 -25.13 60.09
CA LYS A 1040 -55.38 -23.91 59.82
C LYS A 1040 -54.50 -22.66 59.85
N TRP A 1041 -53.53 -22.58 60.76
CA TRP A 1041 -52.61 -21.44 60.85
C TRP A 1041 -51.71 -21.32 59.60
N LEU A 1042 -51.17 -22.45 59.12
CA LEU A 1042 -50.38 -22.51 57.89
C LEU A 1042 -51.24 -22.18 56.66
N THR A 1043 -52.47 -22.73 56.56
CA THR A 1043 -53.41 -22.42 55.47
C THR A 1043 -53.74 -20.93 55.40
N ASN A 1044 -54.03 -20.27 56.54
CA ASN A 1044 -54.34 -18.83 56.57
C ASN A 1044 -53.14 -17.97 56.14
N LEU A 1045 -51.91 -18.45 56.40
CA LEU A 1045 -50.67 -17.82 55.94
C LEU A 1045 -50.25 -18.30 54.53
N SER A 1046 -51.23 -18.74 53.73
CA SER A 1046 -51.08 -19.09 52.31
C SER A 1046 -50.08 -20.22 52.00
N PHE A 1047 -49.81 -21.12 52.94
CA PHE A 1047 -49.03 -22.33 52.64
C PHE A 1047 -49.82 -23.26 51.71
N PRO A 1048 -49.15 -23.95 50.75
CA PRO A 1048 -49.84 -24.87 49.85
C PRO A 1048 -50.57 -26.00 50.58
N SER A 1049 -51.75 -26.38 50.10
CA SER A 1049 -52.57 -27.48 50.66
C SER A 1049 -51.87 -28.85 50.68
N GLY A 1050 -50.87 -29.05 49.81
CA GLY A 1050 -49.95 -30.19 49.87
C GLY A 1050 -49.04 -30.20 51.10
N VAL A 1051 -48.65 -29.04 51.63
CA VAL A 1051 -47.80 -28.94 52.84
C VAL A 1051 -48.62 -29.23 54.09
N THR A 1052 -49.84 -28.70 54.19
CA THR A 1052 -50.70 -28.94 55.36
C THR A 1052 -51.19 -30.38 55.46
N SER A 1053 -51.41 -31.06 54.33
CA SER A 1053 -51.67 -32.51 54.31
C SER A 1053 -50.42 -33.36 54.63
N LEU A 1054 -49.21 -32.90 54.28
CA LEU A 1054 -47.96 -33.54 54.67
C LEU A 1054 -47.62 -33.45 56.17
N VAL A 1055 -48.12 -32.45 56.91
CA VAL A 1055 -47.83 -32.29 58.35
C VAL A 1055 -48.32 -33.50 59.16
N ASP A 1056 -49.58 -33.94 58.98
CA ASP A 1056 -50.10 -35.13 59.66
C ASP A 1056 -49.30 -36.38 59.27
N LYS A 1057 -49.02 -36.57 57.97
CA LYS A 1057 -48.24 -37.71 57.52
C LYS A 1057 -46.86 -37.74 58.17
N LYS A 1058 -46.17 -36.60 58.24
CA LYS A 1058 -44.86 -36.51 58.89
C LYS A 1058 -44.91 -36.83 60.37
N ILE A 1059 -45.88 -36.27 61.10
CA ILE A 1059 -46.03 -36.46 62.56
C ILE A 1059 -46.50 -37.87 62.92
N GLN A 1060 -47.33 -38.49 62.09
CA GLN A 1060 -47.93 -39.80 62.39
C GLN A 1060 -47.13 -40.97 61.79
N GLN A 1061 -46.47 -40.81 60.64
CA GLN A 1061 -45.92 -41.91 59.83
C GLN A 1061 -44.44 -41.78 59.40
N ASP A 1062 -43.88 -40.58 59.21
CA ASP A 1062 -42.51 -40.45 58.66
C ASP A 1062 -41.38 -40.32 59.71
N PHE A 1063 -41.69 -40.04 60.98
CA PHE A 1063 -40.69 -39.80 62.04
C PHE A 1063 -40.99 -40.58 63.34
N ASP A 1064 -39.95 -41.15 63.93
CA ASP A 1064 -39.98 -41.67 65.30
C ASP A 1064 -39.37 -40.67 66.28
N PHE A 1065 -40.04 -40.48 67.43
CA PHE A 1065 -39.65 -39.53 68.47
C PHE A 1065 -39.11 -40.30 69.69
N ILE A 1066 -37.88 -39.98 70.10
CA ILE A 1066 -37.14 -40.78 71.10
C ILE A 1066 -36.65 -39.88 72.24
N GLU A 1067 -36.96 -40.24 73.47
CA GLU A 1067 -36.38 -39.66 74.68
C GLU A 1067 -35.17 -40.46 75.16
N SER A 1068 -34.09 -39.77 75.53
CA SER A 1068 -32.90 -40.35 76.18
C SER A 1068 -32.41 -39.44 77.32
N ASP A 1069 -31.53 -39.93 78.19
CA ASP A 1069 -31.03 -39.21 79.37
C ASP A 1069 -29.88 -38.22 79.04
N SER A 1070 -29.16 -38.41 77.93
CA SER A 1070 -28.02 -37.54 77.52
C SER A 1070 -27.58 -37.78 76.07
N LEU A 1071 -27.13 -36.75 75.34
CA LEU A 1071 -26.62 -36.88 73.96
C LEU A 1071 -25.15 -36.41 73.86
N GLU A 1072 -24.27 -37.25 73.29
CA GLU A 1072 -22.81 -37.05 73.24
C GLU A 1072 -22.25 -37.36 71.84
N LEU A 1073 -21.34 -36.52 71.31
CA LEU A 1073 -20.95 -36.48 69.89
C LEU A 1073 -19.43 -36.66 69.67
N PHE A 1074 -19.07 -37.45 68.65
CA PHE A 1074 -17.69 -37.87 68.34
C PHE A 1074 -17.33 -37.75 66.84
N TYR A 1075 -16.08 -37.42 66.52
CA TYR A 1075 -15.51 -37.42 65.16
C TYR A 1075 -14.28 -38.34 65.09
N ASN A 1076 -14.27 -39.33 64.19
CA ASN A 1076 -13.16 -40.27 64.01
C ASN A 1076 -12.60 -40.82 65.34
N GLN A 1077 -13.52 -41.30 66.21
CA GLN A 1077 -13.28 -41.81 67.57
C GLN A 1077 -12.83 -40.78 68.63
N ASN A 1078 -12.48 -39.55 68.25
CA ASN A 1078 -12.21 -38.47 69.19
C ASN A 1078 -13.52 -37.83 69.68
N PHE A 1079 -13.59 -37.49 70.97
CA PHE A 1079 -14.71 -36.75 71.56
C PHE A 1079 -14.77 -35.32 71.02
N VAL A 1080 -15.97 -34.81 70.77
CA VAL A 1080 -16.20 -33.45 70.23
C VAL A 1080 -17.15 -32.63 71.10
N HIS A 1081 -18.38 -33.08 71.40
CA HIS A 1081 -19.35 -32.23 72.10
C HIS A 1081 -20.50 -32.98 72.80
N LYS A 1082 -21.40 -32.25 73.48
CA LYS A 1082 -22.69 -32.75 74.03
C LYS A 1082 -23.85 -31.88 73.55
N THR A 1083 -25.07 -32.42 73.49
CA THR A 1083 -26.28 -31.68 73.05
C THR A 1083 -27.54 -32.14 73.81
N ASN A 1084 -28.65 -31.39 73.64
CA ASN A 1084 -29.98 -31.71 74.21
C ASN A 1084 -30.99 -32.17 73.13
N VAL A 1085 -30.75 -31.82 71.86
CA VAL A 1085 -31.58 -32.24 70.72
C VAL A 1085 -30.66 -32.68 69.58
N TYR A 1086 -30.93 -33.85 69.01
CA TYR A 1086 -30.21 -34.41 67.87
C TYR A 1086 -31.20 -35.07 66.91
N PHE A 1087 -30.98 -34.93 65.60
CA PHE A 1087 -31.78 -35.61 64.60
C PHE A 1087 -30.90 -36.55 63.78
N ASP A 1088 -31.17 -37.84 63.89
CA ASP A 1088 -30.57 -38.83 63.00
C ASP A 1088 -31.34 -38.80 61.66
N SER A 1089 -30.71 -38.21 60.64
CA SER A 1089 -31.26 -38.10 59.29
C SER A 1089 -31.23 -39.40 58.49
N VAL A 1090 -30.47 -40.41 58.93
CA VAL A 1090 -30.40 -41.73 58.31
C VAL A 1090 -31.56 -42.60 58.80
N HIS A 1091 -31.77 -42.62 60.12
CA HIS A 1091 -32.83 -43.42 60.76
C HIS A 1091 -34.17 -42.67 60.92
N LYS A 1092 -34.23 -41.38 60.53
CA LYS A 1092 -35.38 -40.47 60.70
C LYS A 1092 -35.86 -40.32 62.15
N GLN A 1093 -34.94 -40.40 63.10
CA GLN A 1093 -35.25 -40.38 64.53
C GLN A 1093 -34.89 -39.03 65.14
N LEU A 1094 -35.85 -38.39 65.81
CA LEU A 1094 -35.62 -37.17 66.59
C LEU A 1094 -35.36 -37.55 68.05
N TYR A 1095 -34.11 -37.40 68.47
CA TYR A 1095 -33.64 -37.63 69.83
C TYR A 1095 -33.75 -36.33 70.65
N VAL A 1096 -34.39 -36.42 71.80
CA VAL A 1096 -34.56 -35.33 72.77
C VAL A 1096 -34.17 -35.79 74.17
N THR A 1097 -33.63 -34.88 74.99
CA THR A 1097 -33.37 -35.15 76.41
C THR A 1097 -34.67 -35.26 77.22
N ARG A 1098 -34.75 -36.29 78.07
CA ARG A 1098 -35.93 -36.59 78.90
C ARG A 1098 -36.03 -35.63 80.11
N PRO A 1099 -37.22 -35.08 80.43
CA PRO A 1099 -38.45 -35.09 79.63
C PRO A 1099 -38.41 -34.06 78.51
N TRP A 1100 -39.03 -34.36 77.37
CA TRP A 1100 -39.02 -33.51 76.16
C TRP A 1100 -39.47 -32.06 76.37
N ASN A 1101 -40.31 -31.81 77.38
CA ASN A 1101 -40.88 -30.50 77.71
C ASN A 1101 -40.01 -29.66 78.67
N SER A 1102 -38.82 -30.15 79.05
CA SER A 1102 -37.82 -29.39 79.81
C SER A 1102 -37.30 -28.17 79.02
N GLU A 1103 -37.12 -27.01 79.68
CA GLU A 1103 -36.75 -25.76 78.98
C GLU A 1103 -35.40 -25.86 78.24
N THR A 1104 -34.42 -26.61 78.77
CA THR A 1104 -33.13 -26.87 78.12
C THR A 1104 -33.25 -27.61 76.80
N THR A 1105 -34.27 -28.47 76.66
CA THR A 1105 -34.63 -29.16 75.42
C THR A 1105 -35.45 -28.24 74.51
N PHE A 1106 -36.33 -27.42 75.10
CA PHE A 1106 -37.23 -26.49 74.40
C PHE A 1106 -36.57 -25.27 73.76
N ILE A 1107 -35.28 -25.00 74.04
CA ILE A 1107 -34.49 -23.96 73.36
C ILE A 1107 -34.28 -24.29 71.87
N ASP A 1108 -34.10 -25.58 71.56
CA ASP A 1108 -33.76 -26.05 70.21
C ASP A 1108 -34.81 -26.98 69.58
N LEU A 1109 -35.66 -27.63 70.39
CA LEU A 1109 -36.69 -28.54 69.89
C LEU A 1109 -37.67 -27.87 68.89
N PRO A 1110 -38.27 -26.69 69.15
CA PRO A 1110 -39.16 -26.04 68.17
C PRO A 1110 -38.44 -25.71 66.85
N LYS A 1111 -37.19 -25.24 66.91
CA LYS A 1111 -36.34 -24.98 65.74
C LYS A 1111 -36.12 -26.27 64.93
N LYS A 1112 -35.79 -27.37 65.60
CA LYS A 1112 -35.56 -28.66 64.93
C LYS A 1112 -36.84 -29.22 64.31
N LEU A 1113 -37.99 -29.09 64.98
CA LEU A 1113 -39.28 -29.52 64.42
C LEU A 1113 -39.68 -28.69 63.20
N CYS A 1114 -39.51 -27.37 63.23
CA CYS A 1114 -39.78 -26.52 62.06
C CYS A 1114 -38.90 -26.89 60.85
N GLN A 1115 -37.62 -27.24 61.08
CA GLN A 1115 -36.74 -27.78 60.03
C GLN A 1115 -37.26 -29.12 59.48
N LEU A 1116 -37.67 -30.07 60.34
CA LEU A 1116 -38.10 -31.41 59.92
C LEU A 1116 -39.46 -31.42 59.21
N LEU A 1117 -40.40 -30.63 59.71
CA LEU A 1117 -41.70 -30.44 59.08
C LEU A 1117 -41.60 -29.59 57.79
N ASN A 1118 -40.50 -28.86 57.60
CA ASN A 1118 -40.24 -27.92 56.49
C ASN A 1118 -41.15 -26.67 56.55
N ILE A 1119 -41.31 -26.13 57.77
CA ILE A 1119 -42.06 -24.91 58.11
C ILE A 1119 -41.16 -23.97 58.93
N HIS A 1120 -40.03 -23.60 58.35
CA HIS A 1120 -39.08 -22.63 58.91
C HIS A 1120 -39.76 -21.26 59.14
N GLY A 1121 -39.37 -20.53 60.19
CA GLY A 1121 -39.96 -19.23 60.55
C GLY A 1121 -41.29 -19.36 61.31
N PHE A 1122 -41.63 -20.57 61.77
CA PHE A 1122 -42.83 -20.87 62.56
C PHE A 1122 -42.51 -21.28 64.01
N GLU A 1123 -41.25 -21.15 64.43
CA GLU A 1123 -40.70 -21.75 65.64
C GLU A 1123 -41.42 -21.29 66.91
N ASP A 1124 -41.65 -19.98 67.07
CA ASP A 1124 -42.35 -19.44 68.24
C ASP A 1124 -43.85 -19.77 68.25
N LYS A 1125 -44.47 -19.88 67.06
CA LYS A 1125 -45.88 -20.31 66.93
C LYS A 1125 -46.03 -21.80 67.28
N LEU A 1126 -45.10 -22.64 66.82
CA LEU A 1126 -45.04 -24.05 67.18
C LEU A 1126 -44.70 -24.24 68.67
N ARG A 1127 -43.81 -23.41 69.22
CA ARG A 1127 -43.48 -23.35 70.65
C ARG A 1127 -44.71 -22.98 71.50
N PHE A 1128 -45.51 -22.01 71.05
CA PHE A 1128 -46.78 -21.67 71.67
C PHE A 1128 -47.77 -22.85 71.61
N LEU A 1129 -48.05 -23.41 70.43
CA LEU A 1129 -48.98 -24.55 70.29
C LEU A 1129 -48.57 -25.74 71.17
N LEU A 1130 -47.28 -26.08 71.22
CA LEU A 1130 -46.78 -27.20 72.02
C LEU A 1130 -46.93 -26.99 73.54
N LYS A 1131 -46.92 -25.74 74.03
CA LYS A 1131 -47.10 -25.42 75.46
C LYS A 1131 -48.53 -25.08 75.85
N GLY A 1132 -49.34 -24.52 74.95
CA GLY A 1132 -50.69 -24.02 75.22
C GLY A 1132 -51.77 -25.10 75.31
N THR A 1133 -52.88 -24.75 75.96
CA THR A 1133 -54.12 -25.54 75.98
C THR A 1133 -55.01 -25.26 74.76
N ILE A 1134 -55.91 -26.18 74.42
CA ILE A 1134 -56.85 -25.99 73.29
C ILE A 1134 -57.75 -24.74 73.48
N GLU A 1135 -58.13 -24.40 74.71
CA GLU A 1135 -58.92 -23.20 75.01
C GLU A 1135 -58.18 -21.91 74.63
N GLU A 1136 -56.92 -21.80 75.03
CA GLU A 1136 -56.05 -20.64 74.72
C GLU A 1136 -55.76 -20.54 73.22
N ILE A 1137 -55.46 -21.68 72.58
CA ILE A 1137 -55.21 -21.77 71.14
C ILE A 1137 -56.46 -21.33 70.35
N LYS A 1138 -57.66 -21.82 70.73
CA LYS A 1138 -58.93 -21.40 70.10
C LYS A 1138 -59.16 -19.90 70.25
N ARG A 1139 -58.96 -19.34 71.45
CA ARG A 1139 -59.15 -17.90 71.70
C ARG A 1139 -58.23 -17.05 70.81
N GLN A 1140 -56.94 -17.38 70.76
CA GLN A 1140 -55.98 -16.63 69.96
C GLN A 1140 -56.27 -16.76 68.45
N PHE A 1141 -56.86 -17.86 67.99
CA PHE A 1141 -57.32 -18.00 66.60
C PHE A 1141 -58.47 -17.03 66.29
N VAL A 1142 -59.49 -16.90 67.17
CA VAL A 1142 -60.57 -15.90 67.01
C VAL A 1142 -60.00 -14.48 66.96
N GLU A 1143 -59.15 -14.11 67.92
CA GLU A 1143 -58.57 -12.77 68.03
C GLU A 1143 -57.74 -12.38 66.78
N ASN A 1144 -57.07 -13.35 66.14
CA ASN A 1144 -56.29 -13.15 64.93
C ASN A 1144 -57.10 -13.40 63.63
N SER A 1145 -58.44 -13.49 63.72
CA SER A 1145 -59.35 -13.76 62.60
C SER A 1145 -59.00 -15.04 61.80
N ILE A 1146 -58.48 -16.06 62.49
CA ILE A 1146 -58.13 -17.36 61.92
C ILE A 1146 -59.29 -18.33 62.13
N GLU A 1147 -59.76 -18.96 61.06
CA GLU A 1147 -60.83 -19.95 61.13
C GLU A 1147 -60.43 -21.17 61.99
N ILE A 1148 -61.17 -21.40 63.07
CA ILE A 1148 -60.97 -22.56 63.97
C ILE A 1148 -61.36 -23.85 63.22
N PRO A 1149 -60.61 -24.97 63.36
CA PRO A 1149 -61.04 -26.29 62.88
C PRO A 1149 -62.44 -26.67 63.43
N THR A 1150 -63.32 -27.17 62.55
CA THR A 1150 -64.66 -27.62 62.96
C THR A 1150 -64.58 -28.98 63.66
N ASN A 1151 -65.63 -29.37 64.40
CA ASN A 1151 -65.67 -30.68 65.07
C ASN A 1151 -65.67 -31.89 64.10
N LYS A 1152 -65.72 -31.69 62.77
CA LYS A 1152 -65.47 -32.75 61.77
C LYS A 1152 -63.99 -32.90 61.40
N ASP A 1153 -63.18 -31.86 61.64
CA ASP A 1153 -61.73 -31.87 61.40
C ASP A 1153 -60.94 -32.51 62.57
N ILE A 1154 -61.61 -32.75 63.70
CA ILE A 1154 -61.04 -33.36 64.91
C ILE A 1154 -61.35 -34.87 64.88
N VAL A 1155 -60.42 -35.66 64.34
CA VAL A 1155 -60.50 -37.12 64.35
C VAL A 1155 -60.20 -37.63 65.77
N ILE A 1156 -61.25 -38.00 66.51
CA ILE A 1156 -61.12 -38.77 67.75
C ILE A 1156 -61.00 -40.25 67.36
N LEU A 1157 -59.91 -40.91 67.80
CA LEU A 1157 -59.77 -42.36 67.74
C LEU A 1157 -59.27 -42.90 69.08
N GLU A 1158 -59.90 -43.99 69.51
CA GLU A 1158 -59.60 -44.73 70.74
C GLU A 1158 -58.36 -45.64 70.57
N PRO A 1159 -57.71 -46.10 71.66
CA PRO A 1159 -56.40 -46.76 71.61
C PRO A 1159 -56.46 -48.27 71.30
N VAL A 1160 -55.29 -48.95 71.38
CA VAL A 1160 -54.96 -50.40 71.21
C VAL A 1160 -54.24 -50.71 69.89
N ALA A 1161 -53.11 -51.43 69.83
CA ALA A 1161 -52.08 -51.78 70.83
C ALA A 1161 -50.76 -52.27 70.18
N SER A 1162 -49.68 -52.32 70.97
CA SER A 1162 -48.39 -53.02 70.70
C SER A 1162 -48.48 -54.54 71.01
N PRO A 1163 -47.41 -55.38 71.06
CA PRO A 1163 -45.96 -55.21 70.69
C PRO A 1163 -45.32 -56.43 69.93
N ASN A 1164 -44.01 -56.38 69.58
CA ASN A 1164 -42.95 -57.30 70.13
C ASN A 1164 -41.54 -57.35 69.44
N VAL A 1165 -40.53 -56.89 70.20
CA VAL A 1165 -39.15 -57.39 70.54
C VAL A 1165 -38.37 -58.47 69.73
N LEU A 1166 -37.01 -58.34 69.70
CA LEU A 1166 -35.87 -59.34 69.73
C LEU A 1166 -34.86 -59.27 68.54
N GLN A 1167 -33.52 -59.53 68.61
CA GLN A 1167 -32.48 -59.39 69.68
C GLN A 1167 -31.01 -59.44 69.10
N GLN A 1168 -29.97 -59.43 69.97
CA GLN A 1168 -28.48 -59.30 69.80
C GLN A 1168 -27.71 -60.53 69.19
N PRO A 1169 -26.34 -60.63 69.00
CA PRO A 1169 -25.16 -60.05 69.74
C PRO A 1169 -23.85 -59.67 68.92
N SER A 1170 -22.64 -59.67 69.55
CA SER A 1170 -21.33 -59.08 69.10
C SER A 1170 -20.09 -60.03 69.30
N LEU A 1171 -18.75 -59.73 69.31
CA LEU A 1171 -17.88 -58.53 69.59
C LEU A 1171 -16.34 -58.78 69.23
N SER A 1172 -15.49 -57.71 69.23
CA SER A 1172 -14.04 -57.61 69.64
C SER A 1172 -12.78 -57.67 68.67
N ALA A 1173 -12.01 -56.55 68.67
CA ALA A 1173 -10.56 -56.34 68.97
C ALA A 1173 -9.30 -56.53 68.00
N THR A 1174 -8.58 -55.40 67.78
CA THR A 1174 -7.09 -55.11 67.85
C THR A 1174 -6.00 -55.41 66.75
N ALA A 1175 -5.38 -54.31 66.24
CA ALA A 1175 -3.93 -53.92 66.29
C ALA A 1175 -2.87 -54.04 65.12
N THR A 1176 -2.36 -52.86 64.70
CA THR A 1176 -0.94 -52.41 64.40
C THR A 1176 -0.05 -52.76 63.17
N SER A 1177 0.59 -51.67 62.66
CA SER A 1177 1.96 -51.46 62.09
C SER A 1177 2.34 -51.64 60.58
N GLU A 1178 3.40 -50.91 60.19
CA GLU A 1178 3.99 -50.56 58.86
C GLU A 1178 5.49 -51.09 58.80
N PRO A 1179 6.43 -50.77 57.85
CA PRO A 1179 6.41 -50.13 56.50
C PRO A 1179 7.39 -50.72 55.40
N ASN A 1180 7.58 -49.97 54.30
CA ASN A 1180 8.84 -49.73 53.51
C ASN A 1180 9.28 -50.50 52.21
N LYS A 1181 9.12 -49.80 51.07
CA LYS A 1181 10.09 -49.43 49.97
C LYS A 1181 11.22 -50.36 49.44
N ARG A 1182 11.32 -50.45 48.09
CA ARG A 1182 12.54 -50.20 47.27
C ARG A 1182 12.24 -50.01 45.75
N ASP A 1183 13.26 -49.66 44.94
CA ASP A 1183 13.13 -49.02 43.62
C ASP A 1183 13.53 -49.84 42.36
N SER A 1184 13.02 -49.38 41.20
CA SER A 1184 13.69 -49.28 39.87
C SER A 1184 13.61 -50.39 38.78
N SER A 1185 13.53 -49.91 37.52
CA SER A 1185 14.21 -50.38 36.28
C SER A 1185 13.43 -51.03 35.07
N ILE A 1186 13.45 -50.29 33.94
CA ILE A 1186 13.82 -50.65 32.54
C ILE A 1186 12.92 -51.55 31.62
N LYS A 1187 12.54 -50.94 30.47
CA LYS A 1187 12.28 -51.38 29.06
C LYS A 1187 12.30 -52.88 28.64
N ILE A 1188 11.44 -53.27 27.68
CA ILE A 1188 11.79 -53.59 26.23
C ILE A 1188 10.51 -53.87 25.37
N LYS A 1189 10.66 -53.99 24.02
CA LYS A 1189 9.61 -54.19 22.98
C LYS A 1189 9.36 -55.67 22.63
N GLU A 1190 8.23 -56.00 21.99
CA GLU A 1190 8.08 -56.53 20.59
C GLU A 1190 6.60 -56.96 20.29
N THR A 1191 6.13 -57.33 19.09
CA THR A 1191 6.71 -57.55 17.73
C THR A 1191 6.23 -56.42 16.75
N ASN A 1192 5.83 -56.48 15.45
CA ASN A 1192 5.71 -57.51 14.38
C ASN A 1192 5.88 -56.86 12.97
N SER A 1193 5.36 -57.43 11.86
CA SER A 1193 5.79 -57.10 10.47
C SER A 1193 4.75 -57.08 9.32
N ASN A 1194 4.98 -56.18 8.34
CA ASN A 1194 4.61 -56.24 6.90
C ASN A 1194 3.09 -56.16 6.50
N LYS A 1195 2.66 -55.71 5.29
CA LYS A 1195 3.35 -55.50 3.98
C LYS A 1195 2.58 -54.54 3.01
N SER A 1196 3.29 -53.87 2.10
CA SER A 1196 2.88 -53.36 0.74
C SER A 1196 1.87 -52.21 0.50
N GLU A 1197 2.15 -51.48 -0.59
CA GLU A 1197 1.48 -50.36 -1.32
C GLU A 1197 0.13 -50.73 -2.02
N PRO A 1198 -0.68 -49.80 -2.63
CA PRO A 1198 -0.28 -48.54 -3.32
C PRO A 1198 -1.22 -47.28 -3.27
N ILE A 1199 -0.77 -46.25 -3.98
CA ILE A 1199 -1.42 -44.98 -4.44
C ILE A 1199 -2.16 -45.19 -5.80
N PRO A 1200 -2.68 -44.22 -6.61
CA PRO A 1200 -2.76 -42.72 -6.56
C PRO A 1200 -4.16 -42.13 -6.98
N VAL A 1201 -4.20 -40.90 -7.55
CA VAL A 1201 -5.25 -40.29 -8.45
C VAL A 1201 -6.49 -39.64 -7.77
N THR A 1202 -7.13 -38.56 -8.28
CA THR A 1202 -6.75 -37.14 -8.54
C THR A 1202 -7.99 -36.37 -9.07
N THR A 1203 -8.12 -35.06 -8.81
CA THR A 1203 -9.01 -34.08 -9.53
C THR A 1203 -10.54 -34.41 -9.50
N GLU A 1204 -11.53 -33.62 -9.98
CA GLU A 1204 -11.61 -32.41 -10.83
C GLU A 1204 -12.97 -31.66 -10.61
N ALA A 1205 -13.24 -30.57 -11.37
CA ALA A 1205 -14.56 -29.99 -11.76
C ALA A 1205 -15.62 -29.60 -10.66
N LEU A 1206 -16.22 -28.40 -10.60
CA LEU A 1206 -16.98 -27.54 -11.54
C LEU A 1206 -18.50 -27.86 -11.72
N VAL A 1207 -19.33 -26.85 -11.40
CA VAL A 1207 -20.50 -26.35 -12.20
C VAL A 1207 -21.91 -27.01 -12.09
N THR A 1208 -22.77 -26.33 -11.30
CA THR A 1208 -24.21 -25.95 -11.51
C THR A 1208 -25.40 -26.94 -11.54
N HIS A 1209 -26.45 -26.54 -10.77
CA HIS A 1209 -27.90 -26.46 -11.10
C HIS A 1209 -28.71 -27.77 -11.38
N SER A 1210 -29.88 -28.05 -10.81
CA SER A 1210 -30.89 -27.27 -10.06
C SER A 1210 -32.15 -28.17 -9.83
N LYS A 1211 -33.16 -27.66 -9.10
CA LYS A 1211 -34.55 -28.19 -8.97
C LYS A 1211 -34.68 -29.46 -8.07
N ASN A 1212 -35.78 -29.68 -7.32
CA ASN A 1212 -37.08 -28.97 -7.35
C ASN A 1212 -37.89 -29.00 -6.02
N GLN A 1213 -38.76 -27.99 -5.86
CA GLN A 1213 -40.10 -27.98 -5.22
C GLN A 1213 -40.36 -27.91 -3.69
N LYS A 1214 -41.18 -26.87 -3.35
CA LYS A 1214 -42.34 -26.82 -2.40
C LYS A 1214 -42.05 -26.68 -0.87
N THR A 1215 -42.79 -25.90 -0.06
CA THR A 1215 -43.94 -24.96 -0.31
C THR A 1215 -44.19 -23.98 0.86
N LYS A 1216 -44.82 -22.80 0.55
CA LYS A 1216 -45.71 -21.97 1.42
C LYS A 1216 -45.09 -21.23 2.65
N ASN A 1217 -45.56 -20.04 3.09
CA ASN A 1217 -46.30 -18.94 2.44
C ASN A 1217 -46.28 -17.64 3.31
N ASP A 1218 -46.85 -16.54 2.77
CA ASP A 1218 -47.46 -15.36 3.46
C ASP A 1218 -46.62 -14.19 4.07
N THR A 1219 -46.67 -13.02 3.38
CA THR A 1219 -46.83 -11.61 3.87
C THR A 1219 -45.82 -10.95 4.83
N SER A 1220 -45.54 -9.62 4.81
CA SER A 1220 -46.02 -8.48 3.98
C SER A 1220 -45.05 -7.26 3.93
N ILE A 1221 -44.88 -6.70 2.72
CA ILE A 1221 -45.05 -5.28 2.29
C ILE A 1221 -44.92 -4.14 3.35
N ILE A 1222 -44.08 -3.12 3.08
CA ILE A 1222 -44.45 -1.71 2.76
C ILE A 1222 -43.22 -0.94 2.18
N ASN A 1223 -43.47 -0.01 1.24
CA ASN A 1223 -42.46 0.86 0.59
C ASN A 1223 -42.40 2.26 1.23
N SER A 1224 -41.29 2.99 1.05
CA SER A 1224 -41.34 4.40 0.61
C SER A 1224 -40.02 4.87 -0.05
N THR A 1225 -40.10 5.93 -0.85
CA THR A 1225 -39.02 6.53 -1.65
C THR A 1225 -39.18 8.05 -1.63
N GLN A 1226 -38.09 8.86 -1.65
CA GLN A 1226 -37.92 9.96 -2.64
C GLN A 1226 -36.64 10.84 -2.48
N SER A 1227 -36.03 11.12 -3.64
CA SER A 1227 -35.32 12.33 -4.15
C SER A 1227 -34.55 13.34 -3.26
N CYS A 1228 -33.41 13.79 -3.79
CA CYS A 1228 -32.64 14.99 -3.41
C CYS A 1228 -33.32 16.32 -3.83
N PRO A 1229 -32.80 17.49 -3.40
CA PRO A 1229 -32.03 18.35 -4.33
C PRO A 1229 -30.71 18.92 -3.73
N SER A 1230 -30.21 20.10 -4.18
CA SER A 1230 -28.75 20.34 -4.36
C SER A 1230 -28.22 21.79 -4.21
N ILE A 1231 -27.00 21.95 -3.61
CA ILE A 1231 -25.92 22.94 -3.97
C ILE A 1231 -26.19 24.46 -3.66
N PRO A 1232 -25.21 25.40 -3.48
CA PRO A 1232 -23.78 25.42 -3.02
C PRO A 1232 -23.47 26.44 -1.86
N GLN A 1233 -22.18 26.60 -1.41
CA GLN A 1233 -21.41 27.88 -1.41
C GLN A 1233 -19.93 27.77 -0.87
N HIS A 1234 -19.19 28.90 -0.78
CA HIS A 1234 -17.72 29.09 -0.96
C HIS A 1234 -16.86 29.28 0.36
N ILE A 1235 -15.58 28.83 0.46
CA ILE A 1235 -14.23 29.55 0.38
C ILE A 1235 -13.88 30.48 1.59
N PRO A 1236 -12.61 30.76 2.07
CA PRO A 1236 -11.21 30.39 1.67
C PRO A 1236 -10.21 29.88 2.76
N PHE A 1237 -8.98 29.56 2.28
CA PHE A 1237 -7.58 29.62 2.85
C PHE A 1237 -7.25 30.68 3.95
N PRO A 1238 -6.09 30.62 4.71
CA PRO A 1238 -4.71 30.37 4.18
C PRO A 1238 -3.60 29.71 5.05
N LEU A 1239 -2.48 29.38 4.34
CA LEU A 1239 -1.04 29.39 4.70
C LEU A 1239 -0.53 28.98 6.10
N TYR A 1240 0.40 28.02 6.11
CA TYR A 1240 1.84 28.32 6.27
C TYR A 1240 2.71 27.29 5.52
#